data_AF-A0A9J7MPB6-F1
#
_entry.id   AF-A0A9J7MPB6-F1
#
_cell.length_a   1.000
_cell.length_b   1.000
_cell.length_c   1.000
_cell.angle_alpha   90.00
_cell.angle_beta   90.00
_cell.angle_gamma   90.00
#
_symmetry.space_group_name_H-M   'P 1'
#
loop_
_entity.id
_entity.type
_entity.pdbx_description
1 polymer ?
#
loop_
_entity_poly.entity_id
_entity_poly.type
_entity_poly.pdbx_seq_one_letter_code
_entity_poly.pdbx_strand_id
1 'polypeptide(L)'
;MENQDALNAVYAKWEKKGQGSRQCQKSEPRSQTEDEEKNRVPGLLTEPRLPGRYSDNVRPRSRAPKRLQSRARRDKLPSSAPRLHFFKVEPMLMDSTSLSSRPFTGRACSKCVPVSRNTFFNENTATMGVRNMLDILAEHRPPGMLGRLFYTVWFSVTRRVDHYYPSTEVMHNAVLSCTRVREAMRKTVIRDCEEYDDNSGQFQLELKQQEKLASAIFNKMTSNIWTPFIRFTGWFLHKALGHLLSSIQVHRGQIDMVKQAAETGIPLVFLPTHRSHLDYILLTFLLWNHEIQAPHVAAGDNLRIPFFSSLMCHLGGFFIRRKLDDVYGKKDYVYRAVLHTYMEELLRQGQSLEFFIEGGRTRTGKAVVPKGGLLSVVVDAYMAGAISDVYLVPVSFSYEKTLEGNFRSEEMGIPKKKETFLQAVKGVWSAFRSSFGQVRADFAQPISLQEYLDSAESPGGAVFSRLAGSHSPSEMRRIGSDHSIYGTDIVKEEQRLLVKGLAEHVLYNAVQTTAIMSTQLVAFMFLAVHRQGATWAELEKSFEHIRCEILLRGRDVGFTGSASAVLRHAMELLGTDLFTWETPTNNRKNQNNNHVKLEEEDRILIPNLGLPSVFDLTYYGSNVMSVFLMESILATAISAVSEGQANTAHLQEGQHVVVSRQALLQRAKELSQLLQMEFIFAPSCSSLEDVVRDGLDSLLHSDLLLTDEQDSTSSQREKQWADQLAFATSWEDQAEDNIDGSPSVQDLSYRLNTAAAHMQKLGFLQSILAGMVEAYWVSASHLEVLQGGDMTEEKYLQSLQKFAIRRVEDGVAIRSESCSSETLKNSLKMLSHRKVISHFFDSDGTRKLELYGGYRDNQELTSFIDSVGMFKTW
;
A
#
# COMPACT_ATOMS: atom_id res chain seq x y z
N MET A 1 -9.51 38.39 5.91
CA MET A 1 -8.82 38.48 7.22
C MET A 1 -9.80 38.19 8.35
N GLU A 2 -10.95 38.86 8.42
CA GLU A 2 -11.97 38.60 9.46
C GLU A 2 -12.43 37.13 9.56
N ASN A 3 -12.58 36.43 8.43
CA ASN A 3 -12.93 35.00 8.45
C ASN A 3 -11.81 34.08 8.94
N GLN A 4 -10.55 34.52 8.89
CA GLN A 4 -9.39 33.72 9.30
C GLN A 4 -9.19 33.76 10.82
N ASP A 5 -9.41 34.93 11.44
CA ASP A 5 -9.28 35.11 12.88
C ASP A 5 -10.41 34.41 13.64
N ALA A 6 -11.63 34.42 13.08
CA ALA A 6 -12.74 33.61 13.57
C ALA A 6 -12.44 32.11 13.49
N LEU A 7 -11.89 31.64 12.35
CA LEU A 7 -11.45 30.25 12.18
C LEU A 7 -10.38 29.86 13.22
N ASN A 8 -9.37 30.70 13.40
CA ASN A 8 -8.28 30.46 14.36
C ASN A 8 -8.81 30.39 15.80
N ALA A 9 -9.82 31.20 16.16
CA ALA A 9 -10.44 31.16 17.48
C ALA A 9 -11.24 29.85 17.71
N VAL A 10 -11.94 29.36 16.67
CA VAL A 10 -12.65 28.09 16.76
C VAL A 10 -11.66 26.93 16.84
N TYR A 11 -10.58 26.93 16.06
CA TYR A 11 -9.52 25.92 16.16
C TYR A 11 -8.81 25.91 17.51
N ALA A 12 -8.51 27.07 18.08
CA ALA A 12 -7.94 27.17 19.42
C ALA A 12 -8.89 26.61 20.50
N LYS A 13 -10.21 26.73 20.31
CA LYS A 13 -11.22 26.10 21.20
C LYS A 13 -11.17 24.58 21.10
N TRP A 14 -11.02 24.04 19.89
CA TRP A 14 -10.89 22.61 19.64
C TRP A 14 -9.58 22.01 20.16
N GLU A 15 -8.47 22.73 20.04
CA GLU A 15 -7.17 22.32 20.58
C GLU A 15 -7.16 22.25 22.09
N LYS A 16 -7.79 23.22 22.77
CA LYS A 16 -7.96 23.18 24.23
C LYS A 16 -8.82 22.02 24.72
N LYS A 17 -9.76 21.54 23.89
CA LYS A 17 -10.56 20.34 24.18
C LYS A 17 -9.77 19.05 23.91
N GLY A 18 -8.98 19.01 22.84
CA GLY A 18 -8.19 17.84 22.46
C GLY A 18 -6.90 17.64 23.25
N GLN A 19 -6.30 18.71 23.78
CA GLN A 19 -5.18 18.62 24.71
C GLN A 19 -5.71 18.51 26.13
N GLY A 20 -5.71 17.30 26.69
CA GLY A 20 -5.77 17.14 28.14
C GLY A 20 -4.74 18.07 28.79
N SER A 21 -5.19 18.94 29.68
CA SER A 21 -4.47 20.10 30.23
C SER A 21 -2.94 19.91 30.38
N ARG A 22 -2.16 20.46 29.45
CA ARG A 22 -0.72 20.70 29.61
C ARG A 22 -0.44 22.21 29.57
N GLN A 23 -0.19 22.80 30.73
CA GLN A 23 0.49 24.10 30.82
C GLN A 23 1.95 23.92 30.40
N CYS A 24 2.27 24.31 29.17
CA CYS A 24 3.65 24.46 28.73
C CYS A 24 4.11 25.88 29.08
N GLN A 25 5.03 26.01 30.04
CA GLN A 25 5.65 27.30 30.38
C GLN A 25 6.49 27.79 29.18
N LYS A 26 6.00 28.83 28.50
CA LYS A 26 6.78 29.59 27.52
C LYS A 26 7.80 30.45 28.26
N SER A 27 9.09 30.23 28.04
CA SER A 27 10.14 31.19 28.36
C SER A 27 10.19 32.26 27.27
N GLU A 28 9.91 33.51 27.64
CA GLU A 28 10.03 34.70 26.77
C GLU A 28 11.50 35.00 26.41
N PRO A 29 11.80 35.46 25.18
CA PRO A 29 13.10 36.02 24.86
C PRO A 29 13.16 37.51 25.24
N ARG A 30 14.15 37.87 26.05
CA ARG A 30 14.49 39.27 26.35
C ARG A 30 15.16 39.93 25.14
N SER A 31 14.68 41.13 24.86
CA SER A 31 15.20 42.11 23.90
C SER A 31 16.30 43.00 24.50
N GLN A 32 16.89 43.81 23.62
CA GLN A 32 17.84 44.93 23.78
C GLN A 32 19.31 44.53 23.62
N THR A 33 20.18 45.22 22.88
CA THR A 33 20.22 46.45 22.05
C THR A 33 21.64 46.42 21.44
N GLU A 34 21.82 46.56 20.13
CA GLU A 34 22.23 47.79 19.41
C GLU A 34 23.59 48.40 19.78
N ASP A 35 24.21 48.96 18.72
CA ASP A 35 25.45 49.75 18.61
C ASP A 35 26.78 48.97 18.46
N GLU A 36 27.65 49.21 17.49
CA GLU A 36 27.70 50.15 16.35
C GLU A 36 28.87 49.69 15.45
N GLU A 37 28.59 49.48 14.16
CA GLU A 37 29.17 50.27 13.06
C GLU A 37 30.68 50.11 12.70
N LYS A 38 30.96 49.54 11.52
CA LYS A 38 31.49 50.24 10.31
C LYS A 38 32.31 49.33 9.37
N ASN A 39 31.72 49.14 8.18
CA ASN A 39 32.28 49.34 6.84
C ASN A 39 33.27 48.35 6.17
N ARG A 40 32.80 47.90 4.97
CA ARG A 40 33.46 47.80 3.64
C ARG A 40 34.33 46.57 3.28
N VAL A 41 33.70 45.55 2.67
CA VAL A 41 33.76 45.09 1.24
C VAL A 41 35.00 45.51 0.39
N PRO A 42 35.46 44.76 -0.65
CA PRO A 42 35.68 43.31 -0.88
C PRO A 42 37.08 42.99 -1.52
N GLY A 43 37.41 41.73 -1.80
CA GLY A 43 38.29 41.40 -2.95
C GLY A 43 39.19 40.17 -2.85
N LEU A 44 38.80 39.12 -3.61
CA LEU A 44 39.59 38.27 -4.52
C LEU A 44 41.01 37.73 -4.19
N LEU A 45 41.13 36.44 -4.53
CA LEU A 45 42.24 35.72 -5.22
C LEU A 45 43.34 34.97 -4.42
N THR A 46 43.42 33.68 -4.80
CA THR A 46 44.60 32.83 -5.08
C THR A 46 45.50 32.31 -3.95
N GLU A 47 45.57 30.97 -3.90
CA GLU A 47 46.76 30.06 -3.86
C GLU A 47 48.08 30.55 -3.23
N PRO A 48 48.82 29.69 -2.49
CA PRO A 48 49.69 28.72 -3.19
C PRO A 48 50.06 27.39 -2.49
N ARG A 49 50.31 26.39 -3.36
CA ARG A 49 51.41 25.40 -3.46
C ARG A 49 52.32 25.03 -2.25
N LEU A 50 52.37 23.71 -1.99
CA LEU A 50 53.51 22.74 -1.85
C LEU A 50 54.89 23.20 -1.31
N PRO A 51 55.62 22.38 -0.52
CA PRO A 51 56.35 21.16 -0.99
C PRO A 51 56.33 19.98 0.04
N GLY A 52 56.83 18.74 -0.13
CA GLY A 52 57.58 18.03 -1.16
C GLY A 52 58.45 16.91 -0.53
N ARG A 53 58.26 15.65 -1.00
CA ARG A 53 59.19 14.48 -1.09
C ARG A 53 59.80 13.77 0.14
N TYR A 54 59.71 12.42 0.14
CA TYR A 54 60.74 11.38 -0.15
C TYR A 54 60.09 9.98 0.08
N SER A 55 59.86 9.11 -0.93
CA SER A 55 60.71 7.98 -1.45
C SER A 55 61.22 7.02 -0.34
N ASP A 56 61.26 5.68 -0.43
CA ASP A 56 61.24 4.70 -1.52
C ASP A 56 60.85 3.29 -1.01
N ASN A 57 60.28 2.49 -1.92
CA ASN A 57 60.44 1.04 -2.18
C ASN A 57 60.62 0.00 -1.04
N VAL A 58 59.84 -1.10 -1.14
CA VAL A 58 60.32 -2.50 -1.37
C VAL A 58 59.12 -3.48 -1.36
N ARG A 59 58.94 -4.25 -2.44
CA ARG A 59 58.23 -5.56 -2.51
C ARG A 59 59.33 -6.66 -2.51
N PRO A 60 59.11 -8.00 -2.36
CA PRO A 60 57.87 -8.75 -2.67
C PRO A 60 57.57 -10.09 -1.89
N ARG A 61 56.38 -10.65 -2.17
CA ARG A 61 56.02 -12.08 -2.43
C ARG A 61 56.18 -13.20 -1.36
N SER A 62 55.01 -13.77 -1.01
CA SER A 62 54.53 -15.13 -1.40
C SER A 62 54.28 -16.21 -0.33
N ARG A 63 53.25 -17.02 -0.65
CA ARG A 63 52.90 -18.41 -0.25
C ARG A 63 52.03 -18.64 1.00
N ALA A 64 50.84 -19.18 0.70
CA ALA A 64 49.94 -19.96 1.58
C ALA A 64 50.53 -21.37 1.87
N PRO A 65 49.79 -22.35 2.45
CA PRO A 65 48.68 -22.37 3.43
C PRO A 65 49.03 -23.29 4.65
N LYS A 66 48.17 -23.39 5.68
CA LYS A 66 47.95 -24.65 6.44
C LYS A 66 46.78 -24.57 7.44
N ARG A 67 45.90 -25.57 7.36
CA ARG A 67 44.89 -25.97 8.34
C ARG A 67 45.54 -26.36 9.68
N LEU A 68 44.85 -26.08 10.78
CA LEU A 68 44.84 -26.97 11.95
C LEU A 68 43.59 -26.73 12.80
N GLN A 69 42.83 -27.81 12.98
CA GLN A 69 41.79 -27.96 13.99
C GLN A 69 42.44 -27.93 15.39
N SER A 70 41.76 -27.37 16.39
CA SER A 70 41.24 -28.13 17.55
C SER A 70 41.04 -27.27 18.81
N ARG A 71 39.99 -27.68 19.53
CA ARG A 71 39.82 -27.67 20.99
C ARG A 71 39.43 -26.38 21.71
N ALA A 72 38.14 -26.39 22.06
CA ALA A 72 37.56 -25.95 23.32
C ALA A 72 38.53 -25.94 24.51
N ARG A 73 38.58 -24.80 25.20
CA ARG A 73 38.89 -24.70 26.62
C ARG A 73 37.90 -23.75 27.28
N ARG A 74 37.15 -24.30 28.24
CA ARG A 74 36.45 -23.57 29.29
C ARG A 74 37.52 -22.90 30.16
N ASP A 75 37.45 -21.59 30.33
CA ASP A 75 38.12 -20.90 31.42
C ASP A 75 37.14 -20.01 32.18
N LYS A 76 37.36 -19.98 33.48
CA LYS A 76 36.46 -19.60 34.57
C LYS A 76 36.34 -18.08 34.70
N LEU A 77 35.11 -17.60 34.95
CA LEU A 77 34.79 -16.27 35.47
C LEU A 77 35.45 -16.03 36.84
N PRO A 78 35.88 -14.79 37.14
CA PRO A 78 35.83 -14.23 38.48
C PRO A 78 34.62 -13.30 38.63
N SER A 79 33.97 -13.47 39.77
CA SER A 79 32.82 -12.75 40.31
C SER A 79 33.16 -11.34 40.79
N SER A 80 32.38 -10.34 40.36
CA SER A 80 31.83 -9.26 41.21
C SER A 80 31.00 -8.29 40.37
N ALA A 81 29.67 -8.36 40.51
CA ALA A 81 28.70 -7.48 39.85
C ALA A 81 27.85 -6.75 40.89
N PRO A 82 27.49 -5.48 40.68
CA PRO A 82 26.25 -4.90 41.18
C PRO A 82 25.19 -4.86 40.06
N ARG A 83 24.25 -5.80 40.17
CA ARG A 83 22.85 -5.85 39.71
C ARG A 83 22.37 -4.88 38.62
N LEU A 84 22.39 -5.37 37.38
CA LEU A 84 21.35 -5.15 36.37
C LEU A 84 20.36 -6.33 36.45
N HIS A 85 19.13 -6.10 36.90
CA HIS A 85 18.05 -7.08 36.75
C HIS A 85 17.30 -6.78 35.45
N PHE A 86 17.63 -7.55 34.42
CA PHE A 86 16.88 -7.66 33.17
C PHE A 86 15.97 -8.89 33.24
N PHE A 87 14.78 -8.76 32.63
CA PHE A 87 13.95 -9.79 32.01
C PHE A 87 13.72 -11.11 32.77
N LYS A 88 12.49 -11.28 33.26
CA LYS A 88 11.79 -12.56 33.20
C LYS A 88 10.41 -12.36 32.61
N VAL A 89 10.38 -12.22 31.29
CA VAL A 89 9.36 -12.93 30.50
C VAL A 89 10.13 -14.14 29.99
N GLU A 90 9.72 -15.35 30.36
CA GLU A 90 10.10 -16.50 29.54
C GLU A 90 9.32 -16.31 28.23
N PRO A 91 9.97 -15.94 27.11
CA PRO A 91 9.33 -16.14 25.82
C PRO A 91 9.01 -17.63 25.72
N MET A 92 7.97 -18.00 24.97
CA MET A 92 7.94 -19.34 24.40
C MET A 92 9.33 -19.59 23.81
N LEU A 93 10.10 -20.49 24.42
CA LEU A 93 11.37 -20.97 23.91
C LEU A 93 11.04 -21.81 22.67
N MET A 94 10.69 -21.10 21.61
CA MET A 94 10.87 -21.57 20.26
C MET A 94 12.37 -21.66 20.06
N ASP A 95 12.83 -22.89 19.84
CA ASP A 95 14.23 -23.22 19.60
C ASP A 95 14.80 -22.27 18.53
N SER A 96 16.04 -21.82 18.68
CA SER A 96 16.70 -20.89 17.72
C SER A 96 16.73 -21.43 16.27
N THR A 97 16.43 -22.71 16.11
CA THR A 97 16.20 -23.44 14.85
C THR A 97 14.84 -23.13 14.20
N SER A 98 13.82 -22.63 14.90
CA SER A 98 12.50 -22.31 14.34
C SER A 98 12.39 -20.89 13.74
N LEU A 99 13.25 -19.96 14.18
CA LEU A 99 13.46 -18.64 13.57
C LEU A 99 14.08 -18.70 12.16
N SER A 100 14.49 -19.89 11.67
CA SER A 100 15.02 -20.04 10.31
C SER A 100 13.96 -20.22 9.23
N SER A 101 12.69 -20.43 9.60
CA SER A 101 11.61 -20.70 8.65
C SER A 101 10.89 -19.41 8.25
N ARG A 102 11.22 -18.86 7.08
CA ARG A 102 10.45 -17.77 6.47
C ARG A 102 9.03 -18.26 6.12
N PRO A 103 7.97 -17.48 6.42
CA PRO A 103 6.62 -17.86 6.03
C PRO A 103 6.47 -17.85 4.51
N PHE A 104 5.75 -18.82 3.97
CA PHE A 104 5.34 -18.80 2.57
C PHE A 104 4.08 -17.93 2.43
N THR A 105 4.19 -16.79 1.75
CA THR A 105 3.10 -15.85 1.53
C THR A 105 2.41 -16.07 0.18
N GLY A 106 1.18 -15.58 0.06
CA GLY A 106 0.45 -15.57 -1.22
C GLY A 106 -0.34 -16.83 -1.55
N ARG A 107 -0.72 -17.65 -0.57
CA ARG A 107 -1.69 -18.74 -0.79
C ARG A 107 -3.07 -18.19 -1.18
N ALA A 108 -3.73 -18.83 -2.14
CA ALA A 108 -5.10 -18.46 -2.54
C ALA A 108 -6.12 -18.68 -1.40
N CYS A 109 -7.22 -17.92 -1.38
CA CYS A 109 -8.21 -17.99 -0.30
C CYS A 109 -8.86 -19.38 -0.21
N SER A 110 -8.90 -19.97 0.99
CA SER A 110 -9.50 -21.29 1.21
C SER A 110 -11.03 -21.29 1.11
N LYS A 111 -11.69 -20.14 1.29
CA LYS A 111 -13.15 -20.01 1.21
C LYS A 111 -13.63 -19.78 -0.23
N CYS A 112 -12.93 -18.92 -0.98
CA CYS A 112 -13.38 -18.52 -2.33
C CYS A 112 -12.86 -19.42 -3.43
N VAL A 113 -11.67 -19.99 -3.26
CA VAL A 113 -10.98 -20.75 -4.31
C VAL A 113 -10.20 -21.95 -3.73
N PRO A 114 -10.89 -22.89 -3.04
CA PRO A 114 -10.26 -24.05 -2.41
C PRO A 114 -9.52 -24.98 -3.39
N VAL A 115 -10.01 -25.13 -4.62
CA VAL A 115 -9.37 -25.90 -5.69
C VAL A 115 -8.10 -25.19 -6.12
N SER A 116 -8.17 -23.92 -6.57
CA SER A 116 -6.97 -23.15 -6.98
C SER A 116 -5.91 -23.13 -5.88
N ARG A 117 -6.32 -23.04 -4.60
CA ARG A 117 -5.45 -23.09 -3.42
C ARG A 117 -4.63 -24.38 -3.30
N ASN A 118 -5.15 -25.50 -3.80
CA ASN A 118 -4.52 -26.81 -3.70
C ASN A 118 -3.90 -27.28 -5.02
N THR A 119 -4.35 -26.75 -6.17
CA THR A 119 -3.88 -27.19 -7.50
C THR A 119 -2.39 -26.97 -7.72
N PHE A 120 -1.90 -25.75 -7.46
CA PHE A 120 -0.53 -25.36 -7.81
C PHE A 120 0.46 -25.44 -6.64
N PHE A 121 -0.02 -25.66 -5.42
CA PHE A 121 0.82 -25.63 -4.22
C PHE A 121 1.10 -27.03 -3.68
N ASN A 122 2.36 -27.33 -3.38
CA ASN A 122 2.78 -28.49 -2.60
C ASN A 122 3.75 -28.10 -1.47
N GLU A 123 4.04 -29.00 -0.54
CA GLU A 123 4.94 -28.71 0.60
C GLU A 123 6.36 -28.30 0.15
N ASN A 124 6.84 -28.87 -0.97
CA ASN A 124 8.13 -28.49 -1.53
C ASN A 124 8.14 -27.04 -2.02
N THR A 125 7.02 -26.54 -2.59
CA THR A 125 6.87 -25.16 -3.09
C THR A 125 7.29 -24.14 -2.03
N ALA A 126 6.90 -24.32 -0.77
CA ALA A 126 7.24 -23.40 0.32
C ALA A 126 8.74 -23.39 0.65
N THR A 127 9.46 -24.48 0.40
CA THR A 127 10.87 -24.65 0.79
C THR A 127 11.88 -24.24 -0.30
N MET A 128 11.42 -23.94 -1.52
CA MET A 128 12.30 -23.66 -2.67
C MET A 128 13.14 -22.38 -2.53
N GLY A 129 12.80 -21.51 -1.59
CA GLY A 129 13.56 -20.32 -1.23
C GLY A 129 13.55 -19.20 -2.29
N VAL A 130 14.42 -18.22 -2.07
CA VAL A 130 14.49 -16.96 -2.83
C VAL A 130 15.68 -16.98 -3.78
N ARG A 131 15.51 -16.43 -4.98
CA ARG A 131 16.58 -16.33 -5.99
C ARG A 131 16.78 -14.90 -6.48
N ASN A 132 18.03 -14.51 -6.68
CA ASN A 132 18.40 -13.32 -7.43
C ASN A 132 18.37 -13.60 -8.95
N MET A 133 17.51 -12.93 -9.68
CA MET A 133 17.34 -13.07 -11.13
C MET A 133 18.46 -12.44 -11.94
N LEU A 134 19.25 -11.54 -11.34
CA LEU A 134 20.43 -10.98 -11.99
C LEU A 134 21.63 -11.95 -11.98
N ASP A 135 21.61 -12.97 -11.10
CA ASP A 135 22.64 -14.00 -11.04
C ASP A 135 22.29 -15.20 -11.94
N ILE A 136 22.61 -15.06 -13.23
CA ILE A 136 22.38 -16.09 -14.24
C ILE A 136 23.22 -17.35 -13.94
N LEU A 137 24.49 -17.18 -13.57
CA LEU A 137 25.46 -18.27 -13.47
C LEU A 137 25.19 -19.20 -12.29
N ALA A 138 24.47 -18.74 -11.27
CA ALA A 138 24.04 -19.57 -10.15
C ALA A 138 23.20 -20.80 -10.58
N GLU A 139 22.46 -20.72 -11.67
CA GLU A 139 21.56 -21.80 -12.11
C GLU A 139 21.82 -22.25 -13.56
N HIS A 140 22.22 -21.31 -14.42
CA HIS A 140 22.44 -21.57 -15.84
C HIS A 140 23.93 -21.48 -16.10
N ARG A 141 24.62 -22.62 -15.96
CA ARG A 141 26.04 -22.72 -16.30
C ARG A 141 26.18 -23.14 -17.77
N PRO A 142 26.49 -22.21 -18.69
CA PRO A 142 26.57 -22.53 -20.11
C PRO A 142 27.70 -23.52 -20.40
N PRO A 143 27.53 -24.40 -21.40
CA PRO A 143 28.57 -25.33 -21.81
C PRO A 143 29.73 -24.59 -22.51
N GLY A 144 30.94 -25.14 -22.39
CA GLY A 144 32.15 -24.62 -23.04
C GLY A 144 32.71 -23.31 -22.45
N MET A 145 33.83 -22.84 -23.01
CA MET A 145 34.49 -21.60 -22.54
C MET A 145 33.81 -20.33 -23.06
N LEU A 146 33.41 -20.32 -24.34
CA LEU A 146 32.74 -19.16 -24.95
C LEU A 146 31.37 -18.90 -24.32
N GLY A 147 30.60 -19.96 -24.03
CA GLY A 147 29.33 -19.84 -23.32
C GLY A 147 29.51 -19.18 -21.95
N ARG A 148 30.55 -19.57 -21.19
CA ARG A 148 30.85 -18.98 -19.87
C ARG A 148 31.31 -17.52 -19.98
N LEU A 149 32.07 -17.16 -21.02
CA LEU A 149 32.51 -15.79 -21.25
C LEU A 149 31.33 -14.87 -21.64
N PHE A 150 30.40 -15.37 -22.46
CA PHE A 150 29.23 -14.63 -22.95
C PHE A 150 27.92 -15.17 -22.36
N TYR A 151 27.91 -15.46 -21.06
CA TYR A 151 26.80 -16.16 -20.41
C TYR A 151 25.45 -15.43 -20.51
N THR A 152 25.45 -14.09 -20.48
CA THR A 152 24.24 -13.27 -20.64
C THR A 152 23.63 -13.39 -22.04
N VAL A 153 24.48 -13.41 -23.08
CA VAL A 153 24.05 -13.61 -24.47
C VAL A 153 23.54 -15.03 -24.65
N TRP A 154 24.30 -16.01 -24.16
CA TRP A 154 23.89 -17.42 -24.21
C TRP A 154 22.54 -17.65 -23.54
N PHE A 155 22.37 -17.12 -22.31
CA PHE A 155 21.11 -17.21 -21.58
C PHE A 155 19.96 -16.62 -22.39
N SER A 156 20.11 -15.41 -22.94
CA SER A 156 19.05 -14.77 -23.73
C SER A 156 18.69 -15.55 -25.00
N VAL A 157 19.67 -16.05 -25.75
CA VAL A 157 19.43 -16.80 -26.99
C VAL A 157 18.77 -18.16 -26.72
N THR A 158 19.04 -18.77 -25.57
CA THR A 158 18.51 -20.08 -25.18
C THR A 158 17.13 -20.04 -24.51
N ARG A 159 16.61 -18.84 -24.17
CA ARG A 159 15.23 -18.72 -23.67
C ARG A 159 14.23 -19.07 -24.76
N ARG A 160 13.28 -19.94 -24.40
CA ARG A 160 12.09 -20.20 -25.21
C ARG A 160 11.23 -18.94 -25.26
N VAL A 161 10.92 -18.50 -26.46
CA VAL A 161 10.05 -17.34 -26.73
C VAL A 161 9.04 -17.64 -27.85
N ASP A 162 8.93 -18.92 -28.22
CA ASP A 162 8.08 -19.43 -29.30
C ASP A 162 6.62 -19.53 -28.82
N HIS A 163 6.08 -18.41 -28.37
CA HIS A 163 4.67 -18.26 -28.03
C HIS A 163 3.91 -17.68 -29.21
N TYR A 164 2.64 -18.07 -29.35
CA TYR A 164 1.74 -17.49 -30.32
C TYR A 164 1.34 -16.08 -29.89
N TYR A 165 1.51 -15.11 -30.79
CA TYR A 165 0.98 -13.75 -30.66
C TYR A 165 0.18 -13.43 -31.94
N PRO A 166 -1.09 -13.02 -31.83
CA PRO A 166 -1.93 -12.75 -33.00
C PRO A 166 -1.43 -11.52 -33.76
N SER A 167 -1.54 -11.55 -35.10
CA SER A 167 -1.14 -10.40 -35.91
C SER A 167 -2.14 -9.25 -35.75
N THR A 168 -1.66 -8.02 -35.89
CA THR A 168 -2.50 -6.82 -35.80
C THR A 168 -3.65 -6.84 -36.81
N GLU A 169 -3.46 -7.46 -37.98
CA GLU A 169 -4.49 -7.59 -39.02
C GLU A 169 -5.61 -8.55 -38.61
N VAL A 170 -5.27 -9.72 -38.04
CA VAL A 170 -6.26 -10.68 -37.53
C VAL A 170 -7.10 -10.03 -36.42
N MET A 171 -6.42 -9.37 -35.48
CA MET A 171 -7.08 -8.64 -34.39
C MET A 171 -7.98 -7.49 -34.92
N HIS A 172 -7.53 -6.75 -35.93
CA HIS A 172 -8.27 -5.63 -36.52
C HIS A 172 -9.59 -6.10 -37.12
N ASN A 173 -9.52 -7.16 -37.94
CA ASN A 173 -10.68 -7.75 -38.60
C ASN A 173 -11.67 -8.31 -37.57
N ALA A 174 -11.18 -9.00 -36.53
CA ALA A 174 -12.02 -9.53 -35.46
C ALA A 174 -12.73 -8.41 -34.67
N VAL A 175 -12.01 -7.33 -34.32
CA VAL A 175 -12.57 -6.23 -33.54
C VAL A 175 -13.61 -5.43 -34.33
N LEU A 176 -13.33 -5.05 -35.58
CA LEU A 176 -14.26 -4.24 -36.37
C LEU A 176 -15.49 -5.02 -36.88
N SER A 177 -15.36 -6.34 -37.05
CA SER A 177 -16.50 -7.19 -37.43
C SER A 177 -17.44 -7.49 -36.26
N CYS A 178 -16.99 -7.30 -35.02
CA CYS A 178 -17.76 -7.57 -33.81
C CYS A 178 -19.06 -6.74 -33.74
N THR A 179 -20.16 -7.42 -33.39
CA THR A 179 -21.49 -6.83 -33.24
C THR A 179 -21.50 -5.64 -32.29
N ARG A 180 -20.84 -5.75 -31.14
CA ARG A 180 -20.71 -4.69 -30.12
C ARG A 180 -20.14 -3.39 -30.70
N VAL A 181 -19.09 -3.49 -31.51
CA VAL A 181 -18.45 -2.33 -32.14
C VAL A 181 -19.35 -1.72 -33.20
N ARG A 182 -20.00 -2.55 -34.03
CA ARG A 182 -20.95 -2.11 -35.06
C ARG A 182 -22.16 -1.40 -34.47
N GLU A 183 -22.69 -1.90 -33.36
CA GLU A 183 -23.81 -1.28 -32.65
C GLU A 183 -23.41 0.03 -31.97
N ALA A 184 -22.23 0.09 -31.34
CA ALA A 184 -21.70 1.32 -30.77
C ALA A 184 -21.50 2.43 -31.81
N MET A 185 -21.05 2.08 -33.02
CA MET A 185 -20.98 3.01 -34.16
C MET A 185 -22.35 3.53 -34.54
N ARG A 186 -23.35 2.65 -34.74
CA ARG A 186 -24.74 3.06 -35.05
C ARG A 186 -25.33 3.96 -33.97
N LYS A 187 -25.17 3.61 -32.70
CA LYS A 187 -25.65 4.41 -31.55
C LYS A 187 -25.04 5.80 -31.50
N THR A 188 -23.76 5.92 -31.89
CA THR A 188 -23.07 7.21 -31.95
C THR A 188 -23.64 8.09 -33.07
N VAL A 189 -23.91 7.51 -34.25
CA VAL A 189 -24.55 8.20 -35.37
C VAL A 189 -25.95 8.69 -34.98
N ILE A 190 -26.79 7.81 -34.42
CA ILE A 190 -28.16 8.14 -33.99
C ILE A 190 -28.17 9.29 -32.98
N ARG A 191 -27.22 9.29 -32.02
CA ARG A 191 -27.11 10.35 -31.01
C ARG A 191 -26.66 11.68 -31.61
N ASP A 192 -25.66 11.67 -32.48
CA ASP A 192 -25.03 12.91 -32.95
C ASP A 192 -25.85 13.60 -34.06
N CYS A 193 -26.80 12.87 -34.68
CA CYS A 193 -27.53 13.31 -35.85
C CYS A 193 -29.05 13.08 -35.74
N GLU A 194 -29.66 13.51 -34.63
CA GLU A 194 -31.13 13.53 -34.43
C GLU A 194 -31.84 13.82 -35.77
N GLU A 195 -32.64 12.87 -36.31
CA GLU A 195 -33.47 12.94 -37.54
C GLU A 195 -33.10 12.14 -38.82
N TYR A 196 -32.22 11.12 -38.81
CA TYR A 196 -32.06 10.25 -40.00
C TYR A 196 -32.86 8.93 -39.95
N ASP A 197 -33.57 8.61 -41.03
CA ASP A 197 -34.05 7.25 -41.32
C ASP A 197 -32.83 6.33 -41.60
N ASP A 198 -32.84 5.09 -41.07
CA ASP A 198 -31.74 4.12 -41.12
C ASP A 198 -31.31 3.80 -42.57
N ASN A 199 -32.21 4.02 -43.54
CA ASN A 199 -32.00 3.79 -44.97
C ASN A 199 -31.52 5.02 -45.77
N SER A 200 -31.29 6.16 -45.11
CA SER A 200 -30.79 7.35 -45.79
C SER A 200 -29.33 7.18 -46.26
N GLY A 201 -29.00 7.70 -47.45
CA GLY A 201 -27.61 7.68 -47.96
C GLY A 201 -26.63 8.46 -47.05
N GLN A 202 -27.14 9.38 -46.25
CA GLN A 202 -26.39 10.20 -45.30
C GLN A 202 -25.99 9.41 -44.05
N PHE A 203 -26.90 8.59 -43.50
CA PHE A 203 -26.58 7.65 -42.41
C PHE A 203 -25.45 6.69 -42.78
N GLN A 204 -25.48 6.13 -44.00
CA GLN A 204 -24.43 5.24 -44.50
C GLN A 204 -23.08 5.94 -44.66
N LEU A 205 -23.07 7.23 -45.03
CA LEU A 205 -21.84 8.02 -45.13
C LEU A 205 -21.22 8.22 -43.74
N GLU A 206 -22.02 8.59 -42.75
CA GLU A 206 -21.57 8.81 -41.37
C GLU A 206 -21.12 7.52 -40.70
N LEU A 207 -21.80 6.40 -40.95
CA LEU A 207 -21.36 5.10 -40.47
C LEU A 207 -19.97 4.72 -41.00
N LYS A 208 -19.67 5.02 -42.27
CA LYS A 208 -18.30 4.85 -42.83
C LYS A 208 -17.28 5.76 -42.16
N GLN A 209 -17.67 6.96 -41.73
CA GLN A 209 -16.79 7.84 -40.95
C GLN A 209 -16.51 7.25 -39.56
N GLN A 210 -17.52 6.71 -38.89
CA GLN A 210 -17.36 6.02 -37.61
C GLN A 210 -16.51 4.75 -37.74
N GLU A 211 -16.60 4.01 -38.85
CA GLU A 211 -15.74 2.86 -39.13
C GLU A 211 -14.27 3.26 -39.29
N LYS A 212 -14.00 4.35 -40.03
CA LYS A 212 -12.64 4.93 -40.11
C LYS A 212 -12.14 5.38 -38.75
N LEU A 213 -13.01 5.96 -37.92
CA LEU A 213 -12.67 6.35 -36.54
C LEU A 213 -12.35 5.13 -35.67
N ALA A 214 -13.17 4.08 -35.71
CA ALA A 214 -12.95 2.83 -34.99
C ALA A 214 -11.62 2.17 -35.38
N SER A 215 -11.32 2.12 -36.68
CA SER A 215 -10.04 1.66 -37.21
C SER A 215 -8.87 2.51 -36.73
N ALA A 216 -9.02 3.84 -36.71
CA ALA A 216 -8.00 4.75 -36.18
C ALA A 216 -7.80 4.60 -34.67
N ILE A 217 -8.87 4.35 -33.90
CA ILE A 217 -8.80 4.05 -32.46
C ILE A 217 -8.03 2.75 -32.24
N PHE A 218 -8.40 1.69 -32.95
CA PHE A 218 -7.73 0.39 -32.88
C PHE A 218 -6.24 0.53 -33.17
N ASN A 219 -5.87 1.13 -34.31
CA ASN A 219 -4.46 1.31 -34.71
C ASN A 219 -3.65 2.17 -33.74
N LYS A 220 -4.31 3.04 -32.96
CA LYS A 220 -3.67 3.83 -31.91
C LYS A 220 -3.49 3.07 -30.60
N MET A 221 -4.30 2.03 -30.38
CA MET A 221 -4.37 1.25 -29.15
C MET A 221 -3.45 0.03 -29.21
N THR A 222 -3.44 -0.70 -30.31
CA THR A 222 -2.92 -2.07 -30.36
C THR A 222 -1.40 -2.20 -30.16
N SER A 223 -1.01 -3.36 -29.65
CA SER A 223 0.37 -3.83 -29.59
C SER A 223 0.71 -4.70 -30.80
N ASN A 224 1.99 -4.85 -31.07
CA ASN A 224 2.51 -5.72 -32.13
C ASN A 224 3.76 -6.42 -31.63
N ILE A 225 3.59 -7.50 -30.86
CA ILE A 225 4.70 -8.17 -30.19
C ILE A 225 5.67 -8.76 -31.20
N TRP A 226 6.96 -8.45 -31.04
CA TRP A 226 8.02 -8.95 -31.91
C TRP A 226 9.00 -9.81 -31.12
N THR A 227 8.95 -11.13 -31.33
CA THR A 227 9.70 -12.13 -30.56
C THR A 227 11.23 -11.93 -30.53
N PRO A 228 11.93 -11.66 -31.66
CA PRO A 228 13.36 -11.33 -31.64
C PRO A 228 13.67 -10.11 -30.77
N PHE A 229 12.73 -9.16 -30.71
CA PHE A 229 12.86 -7.94 -29.93
C PHE A 229 12.77 -8.20 -28.42
N ILE A 230 11.90 -9.12 -28.00
CA ILE A 230 11.83 -9.58 -26.61
C ILE A 230 13.18 -10.15 -26.17
N ARG A 231 13.83 -11.00 -26.99
CA ARG A 231 15.15 -11.57 -26.66
C ARG A 231 16.22 -10.49 -26.49
N PHE A 232 16.31 -9.57 -27.46
CA PHE A 232 17.23 -8.44 -27.40
C PHE A 232 17.00 -7.61 -26.14
N THR A 233 15.74 -7.32 -25.84
CA THR A 233 15.36 -6.50 -24.68
C THR A 233 15.66 -7.21 -23.37
N GLY A 234 15.39 -8.52 -23.24
CA GLY A 234 15.75 -9.32 -22.07
C GLY A 234 17.26 -9.37 -21.81
N TRP A 235 18.08 -9.45 -22.87
CA TRP A 235 19.53 -9.33 -22.77
C TRP A 235 19.96 -7.93 -22.31
N PHE A 236 19.37 -6.88 -22.89
CA PHE A 236 19.68 -5.49 -22.53
C PHE A 236 19.29 -5.20 -21.07
N LEU A 237 18.09 -5.62 -20.65
CA LEU A 237 17.57 -5.42 -19.30
C LEU A 237 18.43 -6.13 -18.26
N HIS A 238 18.95 -7.33 -18.53
CA HIS A 238 19.91 -7.97 -17.63
C HIS A 238 21.11 -7.09 -17.32
N LYS A 239 21.65 -6.40 -18.33
CA LYS A 239 22.78 -5.48 -18.16
C LYS A 239 22.37 -4.20 -17.47
N ALA A 240 21.29 -3.56 -17.95
CA ALA A 240 20.83 -2.28 -17.44
C ALA A 240 20.40 -2.38 -15.97
N LEU A 241 19.61 -3.41 -15.63
CA LEU A 241 19.15 -3.65 -14.27
C LEU A 241 20.29 -4.09 -13.34
N GLY A 242 21.26 -4.87 -13.83
CA GLY A 242 22.47 -5.21 -13.06
C GLY A 242 23.38 -4.02 -12.73
N HIS A 243 23.22 -2.90 -13.43
CA HIS A 243 23.90 -1.64 -13.09
C HIS A 243 23.07 -0.75 -12.15
N LEU A 244 21.75 -0.84 -12.20
CA LEU A 244 20.83 -0.02 -11.40
C LEU A 244 20.52 -0.60 -10.03
N LEU A 245 20.34 -1.93 -9.97
CA LEU A 245 19.87 -2.68 -8.81
C LEU A 245 20.96 -3.63 -8.33
N SER A 246 21.04 -3.85 -7.01
CA SER A 246 21.95 -4.84 -6.44
C SER A 246 21.45 -6.27 -6.63
N SER A 247 20.14 -6.49 -6.54
CA SER A 247 19.50 -7.78 -6.80
C SER A 247 18.02 -7.63 -7.15
N ILE A 248 17.50 -8.61 -7.91
CA ILE A 248 16.07 -8.77 -8.18
C ILE A 248 15.67 -10.13 -7.60
N GLN A 249 14.99 -10.12 -6.47
CA GLN A 249 14.63 -11.33 -5.74
C GLN A 249 13.23 -11.82 -6.11
N VAL A 250 13.08 -13.13 -6.29
CA VAL A 250 11.78 -13.79 -6.45
C VAL A 250 11.78 -15.11 -5.68
N HIS A 251 10.67 -15.45 -5.06
CA HIS A 251 10.49 -16.77 -4.45
C HIS A 251 10.26 -17.84 -5.52
N ARG A 252 11.11 -18.88 -5.55
CA ARG A 252 11.07 -19.93 -6.58
C ARG A 252 9.73 -20.67 -6.62
N GLY A 253 9.19 -21.02 -5.47
CA GLY A 253 7.89 -21.68 -5.41
C GLY A 253 6.73 -20.81 -5.92
N GLN A 254 6.81 -19.49 -5.73
CA GLN A 254 5.73 -18.59 -6.17
C GLN A 254 5.68 -18.51 -7.70
N ILE A 255 6.84 -18.30 -8.34
CA ILE A 255 6.91 -18.25 -9.80
C ILE A 255 6.68 -19.61 -10.46
N ASP A 256 7.02 -20.72 -9.77
CA ASP A 256 6.72 -22.07 -10.24
C ASP A 256 5.20 -22.33 -10.33
N MET A 257 4.42 -21.86 -9.35
CA MET A 257 2.94 -21.92 -9.42
C MET A 257 2.40 -21.17 -10.64
N VAL A 258 2.95 -19.99 -10.94
CA VAL A 258 2.55 -19.21 -12.13
C VAL A 258 2.93 -19.95 -13.42
N LYS A 259 4.10 -20.59 -13.44
CA LYS A 259 4.54 -21.39 -14.58
C LYS A 259 3.62 -22.58 -14.82
N GLN A 260 3.27 -23.33 -13.77
CA GLN A 260 2.32 -24.44 -13.86
C GLN A 260 0.95 -23.97 -14.37
N ALA A 261 0.46 -22.81 -13.92
CA ALA A 261 -0.77 -22.22 -14.44
C ALA A 261 -0.65 -21.83 -15.92
N ALA A 262 0.49 -21.30 -16.36
CA ALA A 262 0.74 -21.00 -17.78
C ALA A 262 0.72 -22.26 -18.66
N GLU A 263 1.19 -23.39 -18.13
CA GLU A 263 1.25 -24.68 -18.84
C GLU A 263 -0.12 -25.32 -19.08
N THR A 264 -1.19 -24.88 -18.38
CA THR A 264 -2.55 -25.38 -18.63
C THR A 264 -3.17 -24.82 -19.92
N GLY A 265 -2.57 -23.78 -20.51
CA GLY A 265 -3.10 -23.09 -21.69
C GLY A 265 -4.27 -22.14 -21.42
N ILE A 266 -4.64 -21.92 -20.16
CA ILE A 266 -5.64 -20.92 -19.76
C ILE A 266 -4.97 -19.53 -19.73
N PRO A 267 -5.61 -18.46 -20.23
CA PRO A 267 -5.04 -17.11 -20.21
C PRO A 267 -4.69 -16.66 -18.78
N LEU A 268 -3.60 -15.90 -18.64
CA LEU A 268 -3.17 -15.31 -17.37
C LEU A 268 -3.43 -13.80 -17.38
N VAL A 269 -4.01 -13.28 -16.30
CA VAL A 269 -4.17 -11.84 -16.07
C VAL A 269 -3.37 -11.45 -14.85
N PHE A 270 -2.26 -10.75 -15.07
CA PHE A 270 -1.39 -10.24 -14.02
C PHE A 270 -1.94 -8.92 -13.47
N LEU A 271 -2.08 -8.87 -12.15
CA LEU A 271 -2.66 -7.74 -11.41
C LEU A 271 -1.63 -7.20 -10.40
N PRO A 272 -0.59 -6.48 -10.87
CA PRO A 272 0.42 -5.90 -10.00
C PRO A 272 -0.07 -4.69 -9.20
N THR A 273 0.46 -4.52 -7.99
CA THR A 273 0.47 -3.22 -7.29
C THR A 273 1.42 -2.25 -8.00
N HIS A 274 1.10 -0.96 -8.04
CA HIS A 274 1.87 0.03 -8.78
C HIS A 274 2.66 0.98 -7.87
N ARG A 275 3.98 0.77 -7.81
CA ARG A 275 4.93 1.57 -7.03
C ARG A 275 5.85 2.42 -7.93
N SER A 276 6.28 1.88 -9.07
CA SER A 276 7.26 2.51 -9.97
C SER A 276 6.96 2.24 -11.45
N HIS A 277 7.44 3.10 -12.36
CA HIS A 277 7.48 2.78 -13.80
C HIS A 277 8.36 1.57 -14.12
N LEU A 278 9.17 1.10 -13.17
CA LEU A 278 9.93 -0.12 -13.33
C LEU A 278 9.06 -1.39 -13.20
N ASP A 279 7.87 -1.31 -12.59
CA ASP A 279 7.02 -2.49 -12.29
C ASP A 279 6.68 -3.32 -13.54
N TYR A 280 6.15 -2.68 -14.59
CA TYR A 280 5.76 -3.37 -15.83
C TYR A 280 6.96 -3.88 -16.64
N ILE A 281 8.12 -3.21 -16.52
CA ILE A 281 9.38 -3.67 -17.11
C ILE A 281 9.87 -4.92 -16.37
N LEU A 282 9.83 -4.91 -15.04
CA LEU A 282 10.24 -6.04 -14.21
C LEU A 282 9.33 -7.24 -14.39
N LEU A 283 8.01 -7.06 -14.42
CA LEU A 283 7.10 -8.17 -14.59
C LEU A 283 7.36 -8.89 -15.93
N THR A 284 7.40 -8.15 -17.04
CA THR A 284 7.73 -8.71 -18.36
C THR A 284 9.11 -9.37 -18.36
N PHE A 285 10.11 -8.76 -17.72
CA PHE A 285 11.46 -9.34 -17.58
C PHE A 285 11.46 -10.65 -16.78
N LEU A 286 10.72 -10.72 -15.68
CA LEU A 286 10.60 -11.91 -14.83
C LEU A 286 9.90 -13.05 -15.59
N LEU A 287 8.79 -12.76 -16.27
CA LEU A 287 8.08 -13.75 -17.09
C LEU A 287 8.98 -14.32 -18.20
N TRP A 288 9.73 -13.47 -18.89
CA TRP A 288 10.71 -13.89 -19.89
C TRP A 288 11.83 -14.76 -19.31
N ASN A 289 12.34 -14.45 -18.11
CA ASN A 289 13.36 -15.27 -17.44
C ASN A 289 12.88 -16.70 -17.18
N HIS A 290 11.58 -16.85 -16.92
CA HIS A 290 10.91 -18.11 -16.61
C HIS A 290 10.22 -18.77 -17.81
N GLU A 291 10.43 -18.25 -19.02
CA GLU A 291 9.85 -18.80 -20.26
C GLU A 291 8.31 -18.80 -20.27
N ILE A 292 7.72 -17.84 -19.56
CA ILE A 292 6.28 -17.56 -19.56
C ILE A 292 5.97 -16.54 -20.64
N GLN A 293 4.82 -16.66 -21.31
CA GLN A 293 4.37 -15.76 -22.36
C GLN A 293 4.39 -14.30 -21.88
N ALA A 294 4.89 -13.40 -22.71
CA ALA A 294 4.89 -11.97 -22.40
C ALA A 294 3.46 -11.42 -22.44
N PRO A 295 3.05 -10.62 -21.43
CA PRO A 295 1.69 -10.12 -21.36
C PRO A 295 1.48 -8.91 -22.28
N HIS A 296 0.22 -8.68 -22.65
CA HIS A 296 -0.23 -7.43 -23.22
C HIS A 296 -0.46 -6.43 -22.09
N VAL A 297 0.33 -5.36 -22.04
CA VAL A 297 0.37 -4.41 -20.93
C VAL A 297 -0.50 -3.20 -21.23
N ALA A 298 -1.50 -2.93 -20.39
CA ALA A 298 -2.33 -1.73 -20.51
C ALA A 298 -1.55 -0.49 -20.04
N ALA A 299 -1.22 0.41 -20.98
CA ALA A 299 -0.46 1.63 -20.72
C ALA A 299 -1.32 2.88 -20.94
N GLY A 300 -1.16 3.89 -20.08
CA GLY A 300 -1.82 5.18 -20.30
C GLY A 300 -1.27 5.92 -21.51
N ASP A 301 -2.13 6.62 -22.26
CA ASP A 301 -1.79 7.46 -23.40
C ASP A 301 -0.74 8.54 -23.10
N ASN A 302 -0.62 8.97 -21.84
CA ASN A 302 0.40 9.88 -21.35
C ASN A 302 1.84 9.35 -21.49
N LEU A 303 2.01 8.04 -21.72
CA LEU A 303 3.30 7.40 -21.97
C LEU A 303 3.64 7.31 -23.47
N ARG A 304 2.76 7.81 -24.35
CA ARG A 304 2.95 7.76 -25.80
C ARG A 304 3.96 8.82 -26.27
N ILE A 305 5.25 8.50 -26.16
CA ILE A 305 6.36 9.32 -26.67
C ILE A 305 6.82 8.77 -28.04
N PRO A 306 7.14 9.62 -29.04
CA PRO A 306 7.72 9.16 -30.30
C PRO A 306 8.93 8.24 -30.09
N PHE A 307 9.12 7.25 -30.97
CA PHE A 307 10.10 6.15 -30.84
C PHE A 307 9.84 5.18 -29.67
N PHE A 308 9.67 5.68 -28.44
CA PHE A 308 9.44 4.85 -27.26
C PHE A 308 8.09 4.13 -27.28
N SER A 309 7.07 4.73 -27.89
CA SER A 309 5.77 4.07 -28.06
C SER A 309 5.87 2.83 -28.93
N SER A 310 6.64 2.92 -30.01
CA SER A 310 6.89 1.78 -30.91
C SER A 310 7.62 0.67 -30.15
N LEU A 311 8.62 1.03 -29.33
CA LEU A 311 9.32 0.08 -28.46
C LEU A 311 8.34 -0.67 -27.54
N MET A 312 7.48 0.05 -26.82
CA MET A 312 6.51 -0.57 -25.91
C MET A 312 5.51 -1.46 -26.66
N CYS A 313 5.01 -1.04 -27.83
CA CYS A 313 4.12 -1.87 -28.64
C CYS A 313 4.78 -3.20 -29.05
N HIS A 314 6.07 -3.20 -29.40
CA HIS A 314 6.82 -4.41 -29.74
C HIS A 314 7.07 -5.35 -28.54
N LEU A 315 6.89 -4.84 -27.32
CA LEU A 315 7.00 -5.58 -26.07
C LEU A 315 5.63 -5.93 -25.45
N GLY A 316 4.52 -5.61 -26.12
CA GLY A 316 3.16 -5.94 -25.66
C GLY A 316 2.35 -4.77 -25.09
N GLY A 317 2.91 -3.56 -25.03
CA GLY A 317 2.20 -2.38 -24.55
C GLY A 317 1.08 -1.94 -25.51
N PHE A 318 -0.14 -1.85 -24.99
CA PHE A 318 -1.30 -1.29 -25.70
C PHE A 318 -1.81 -0.04 -24.96
N PHE A 319 -2.19 1.00 -25.69
CA PHE A 319 -2.44 2.32 -25.11
C PHE A 319 -3.94 2.60 -24.85
N ILE A 320 -4.26 2.95 -23.61
CA ILE A 320 -5.59 3.35 -23.18
C ILE A 320 -5.65 4.84 -22.79
N ARG A 321 -6.80 5.49 -23.05
CA ARG A 321 -7.03 6.88 -22.62
C ARG A 321 -7.21 6.93 -21.11
N ARG A 322 -6.64 7.95 -20.46
CA ARG A 322 -6.80 8.13 -19.01
C ARG A 322 -8.24 8.48 -18.59
N LYS A 323 -8.97 9.17 -19.47
CA LYS A 323 -10.40 9.38 -19.39
C LYS A 323 -11.04 8.70 -20.59
N LEU A 324 -12.03 7.85 -20.35
CA LEU A 324 -12.74 7.14 -21.41
C LEU A 324 -13.64 8.08 -22.23
N ASP A 325 -13.99 9.23 -21.64
CA ASP A 325 -14.87 10.23 -22.23
C ASP A 325 -14.07 11.50 -22.56
N ASP A 326 -14.12 11.93 -23.81
CA ASP A 326 -13.36 13.09 -24.31
C ASP A 326 -13.91 14.43 -23.79
N VAL A 327 -15.22 14.49 -23.49
CA VAL A 327 -15.92 15.67 -22.97
C VAL A 327 -16.75 15.29 -21.75
N TYR A 328 -16.73 16.11 -20.70
CA TYR A 328 -17.55 15.90 -19.49
C TYR A 328 -19.02 15.73 -19.89
N GLY A 329 -19.62 14.59 -19.52
CA GLY A 329 -21.02 14.27 -19.81
C GLY A 329 -21.30 13.58 -21.15
N LYS A 330 -20.33 13.43 -22.08
CA LYS A 330 -20.53 12.73 -23.37
C LYS A 330 -19.71 11.45 -23.45
N LYS A 331 -20.39 10.30 -23.41
CA LYS A 331 -19.76 8.96 -23.50
C LYS A 331 -19.22 8.67 -24.90
N ASP A 332 -17.96 8.23 -25.01
CA ASP A 332 -17.39 7.73 -26.27
C ASP A 332 -17.70 6.22 -26.43
N TYR A 333 -18.86 5.92 -27.03
CA TYR A 333 -19.32 4.53 -27.19
C TYR A 333 -18.39 3.70 -28.08
N VAL A 334 -17.85 4.28 -29.15
CA VAL A 334 -16.98 3.58 -30.11
C VAL A 334 -15.66 3.21 -29.45
N TYR A 335 -15.02 4.14 -28.74
CA TYR A 335 -13.77 3.86 -28.04
C TYR A 335 -13.90 2.72 -27.04
N ARG A 336 -14.96 2.75 -26.23
CA ARG A 336 -15.23 1.74 -25.19
C ARG A 336 -15.51 0.37 -25.78
N ALA A 337 -16.31 0.30 -26.86
CA ALA A 337 -16.59 -0.94 -27.56
C ALA A 337 -15.32 -1.53 -28.20
N VAL A 338 -14.48 -0.70 -28.84
CA VAL A 338 -13.20 -1.15 -29.41
C VAL A 338 -12.26 -1.68 -28.34
N LEU A 339 -12.11 -0.97 -27.20
CA LEU A 339 -11.28 -1.43 -26.08
C LEU A 339 -11.76 -2.76 -25.50
N HIS A 340 -13.06 -2.86 -25.23
CA HIS A 340 -13.66 -4.07 -24.68
C HIS A 340 -13.45 -5.26 -25.62
N THR A 341 -13.81 -5.11 -26.89
CA THR A 341 -13.69 -6.19 -27.87
C THR A 341 -12.23 -6.57 -28.13
N TYR A 342 -11.30 -5.61 -28.12
CA TYR A 342 -9.87 -5.90 -28.26
C TYR A 342 -9.35 -6.78 -27.12
N MET A 343 -9.66 -6.44 -25.86
CA MET A 343 -9.26 -7.25 -24.70
C MET A 343 -9.92 -8.64 -24.70
N GLU A 344 -11.22 -8.70 -25.02
CA GLU A 344 -11.95 -9.97 -25.13
C GLU A 344 -11.33 -10.88 -26.20
N GLU A 345 -10.97 -10.32 -27.37
CA GLU A 345 -10.29 -11.08 -28.43
C GLU A 345 -8.89 -11.54 -28.00
N LEU A 346 -8.12 -10.73 -27.27
CA LEU A 346 -6.84 -11.16 -26.72
C LEU A 346 -7.00 -12.38 -25.80
N LEU A 347 -7.98 -12.34 -24.88
CA LEU A 347 -8.28 -13.46 -23.98
C LEU A 347 -8.73 -14.70 -24.75
N ARG A 348 -9.60 -14.53 -25.75
CA ARG A 348 -10.06 -15.61 -26.65
C ARG A 348 -8.92 -16.29 -27.39
N GLN A 349 -7.89 -15.52 -27.76
CA GLN A 349 -6.68 -16.00 -28.43
C GLN A 349 -5.61 -16.54 -27.45
N GLY A 350 -5.97 -16.78 -26.19
CA GLY A 350 -5.05 -17.34 -25.19
C GLY A 350 -3.97 -16.38 -24.72
N GLN A 351 -4.10 -15.07 -24.98
CA GLN A 351 -3.06 -14.09 -24.66
C GLN A 351 -3.12 -13.67 -23.20
N SER A 352 -1.96 -13.56 -22.57
CA SER A 352 -1.83 -13.01 -21.22
C SER A 352 -2.01 -11.49 -21.21
N LEU A 353 -2.63 -10.93 -20.17
CA LEU A 353 -2.81 -9.49 -19.96
C LEU A 353 -2.10 -9.02 -18.69
N GLU A 354 -1.69 -7.75 -18.66
CA GLU A 354 -1.19 -7.05 -17.47
C GLU A 354 -1.87 -5.69 -17.35
N PHE A 355 -2.42 -5.39 -16.17
CA PHE A 355 -2.87 -4.04 -15.85
C PHE A 355 -2.88 -3.77 -14.34
N PHE A 356 -2.62 -2.52 -13.98
CA PHE A 356 -2.61 -2.09 -12.58
C PHE A 356 -4.03 -1.85 -12.08
N ILE A 357 -4.49 -2.70 -11.15
CA ILE A 357 -5.84 -2.62 -10.60
C ILE A 357 -6.09 -1.31 -9.85
N GLU A 358 -5.05 -0.68 -9.32
CA GLU A 358 -5.09 0.63 -8.64
C GLU A 358 -5.32 1.81 -9.63
N GLY A 359 -5.08 1.58 -10.94
CA GLY A 359 -5.18 2.58 -12.00
C GLY A 359 -4.04 3.63 -12.03
N GLY A 360 -3.11 3.62 -11.07
CA GLY A 360 -1.96 4.50 -11.07
C GLY A 360 -0.99 4.23 -9.90
N ARG A 361 0.25 4.74 -10.04
CA ARG A 361 1.29 4.66 -9.01
C ARG A 361 0.83 5.29 -7.69
N THR A 362 1.09 4.61 -6.58
CA THR A 362 0.94 5.20 -5.23
C THR A 362 1.81 6.44 -5.04
N ARG A 363 1.43 7.29 -4.08
CA ARG A 363 2.18 8.48 -3.64
C ARG A 363 2.51 8.48 -2.16
N THR A 364 1.85 7.60 -1.41
CA THR A 364 2.01 7.44 0.03
C THR A 364 2.69 6.13 0.39
N GLY A 365 2.99 5.27 -0.58
CA GLY A 365 3.51 3.91 -0.33
C GLY A 365 2.42 2.90 0.04
N LYS A 366 1.18 3.33 0.32
CA LYS A 366 0.03 2.45 0.61
C LYS A 366 -0.64 1.96 -0.67
N ALA A 367 -1.33 0.82 -0.59
CA ALA A 367 -2.17 0.36 -1.68
C ALA A 367 -3.36 1.33 -1.88
N VAL A 368 -3.75 1.54 -3.12
CA VAL A 368 -4.84 2.45 -3.50
C VAL A 368 -6.11 1.65 -3.77
N VAL A 369 -7.27 2.21 -3.44
CA VAL A 369 -8.57 1.58 -3.73
C VAL A 369 -8.65 1.15 -5.20
N PRO A 370 -9.02 -0.12 -5.48
CA PRO A 370 -8.94 -0.67 -6.82
C PRO A 370 -10.03 -0.11 -7.74
N LYS A 371 -9.71 -0.05 -9.04
CA LYS A 371 -10.58 0.37 -10.13
C LYS A 371 -10.92 -0.83 -11.00
N GLY A 372 -12.14 -1.34 -10.87
CA GLY A 372 -12.62 -2.53 -11.58
C GLY A 372 -12.83 -2.39 -13.09
N GLY A 373 -12.49 -1.25 -13.73
CA GLY A 373 -12.82 -0.99 -15.13
C GLY A 373 -12.29 -2.05 -16.09
N LEU A 374 -10.97 -2.28 -16.15
CA LEU A 374 -10.41 -3.31 -17.03
C LEU A 374 -10.73 -4.74 -16.57
N LEU A 375 -10.84 -4.96 -15.26
CA LEU A 375 -11.21 -6.26 -14.70
C LEU A 375 -12.64 -6.66 -15.09
N SER A 376 -13.56 -5.70 -15.20
CA SER A 376 -14.92 -5.98 -15.66
C SER A 376 -14.95 -6.60 -17.06
N VAL A 377 -14.08 -6.15 -17.97
CA VAL A 377 -13.98 -6.74 -19.33
C VAL A 377 -13.56 -8.22 -19.27
N VAL A 378 -12.69 -8.57 -18.32
CA VAL A 378 -12.25 -9.96 -18.10
C VAL A 378 -13.40 -10.82 -17.58
N VAL A 379 -14.15 -10.31 -16.59
CA VAL A 379 -15.32 -11.00 -16.04
C VAL A 379 -16.38 -11.20 -17.10
N ASP A 380 -16.60 -10.21 -17.95
CA ASP A 380 -17.60 -10.25 -19.00
C ASP A 380 -17.22 -11.18 -20.13
N ALA A 381 -15.94 -11.28 -20.47
CA ALA A 381 -15.46 -12.27 -21.43
C ALA A 381 -15.80 -13.69 -20.96
N TYR A 382 -15.65 -13.97 -19.66
CA TYR A 382 -16.05 -15.25 -19.07
C TYR A 382 -17.58 -15.42 -19.07
N MET A 383 -18.33 -14.44 -18.55
CA MET A 383 -19.79 -14.52 -18.45
C MET A 383 -20.49 -14.61 -19.81
N ALA A 384 -19.91 -14.03 -20.86
CA ALA A 384 -20.40 -14.13 -22.23
C ALA A 384 -20.01 -15.45 -22.92
N GLY A 385 -19.25 -16.32 -22.25
CA GLY A 385 -18.74 -17.58 -22.81
C GLY A 385 -17.67 -17.39 -23.88
N ALA A 386 -17.03 -16.20 -23.95
CA ALA A 386 -15.94 -15.96 -24.89
C ALA A 386 -14.65 -16.70 -24.50
N ILE A 387 -14.49 -17.00 -23.21
CA ILE A 387 -13.42 -17.82 -22.63
C ILE A 387 -14.03 -18.79 -21.62
N SER A 388 -13.40 -19.95 -21.44
CA SER A 388 -13.85 -20.96 -20.47
C SER A 388 -13.39 -20.67 -19.03
N ASP A 389 -12.21 -20.06 -18.86
CA ASP A 389 -11.68 -19.60 -17.57
C ASP A 389 -10.52 -18.62 -17.81
N VAL A 390 -10.04 -17.99 -16.76
CA VAL A 390 -8.84 -17.14 -16.72
C VAL A 390 -8.22 -17.20 -15.33
N TYR A 391 -6.90 -17.27 -15.27
CA TYR A 391 -6.17 -17.21 -14.02
C TYR A 391 -5.75 -15.78 -13.68
N LEU A 392 -6.28 -15.26 -12.58
CA LEU A 392 -5.89 -13.96 -12.03
C LEU A 392 -4.65 -14.16 -11.14
N VAL A 393 -3.58 -13.41 -11.41
CA VAL A 393 -2.31 -13.52 -10.69
C VAL A 393 -2.04 -12.19 -9.96
N PRO A 394 -2.32 -12.09 -8.65
CA PRO A 394 -1.91 -10.93 -7.86
C PRO A 394 -0.39 -10.86 -7.75
N VAL A 395 0.20 -9.69 -8.03
CA VAL A 395 1.66 -9.49 -7.98
C VAL A 395 1.98 -8.27 -7.11
N SER A 396 3.04 -8.36 -6.31
CA SER A 396 3.55 -7.22 -5.55
C SER A 396 5.03 -6.98 -5.80
N PHE A 397 5.40 -5.70 -5.91
CA PHE A 397 6.78 -5.25 -6.00
C PHE A 397 7.17 -4.43 -4.78
N SER A 398 8.29 -4.80 -4.16
CA SER A 398 8.87 -4.16 -3.00
C SER A 398 10.27 -3.66 -3.30
N TYR A 399 10.49 -2.37 -3.07
CA TYR A 399 11.76 -1.68 -3.36
C TYR A 399 12.43 -1.24 -2.06
N GLU A 400 13.76 -1.36 -1.98
CA GLU A 400 14.53 -0.66 -0.93
C GLU A 400 14.55 0.85 -1.20
N LYS A 401 14.83 1.25 -2.44
CA LYS A 401 14.78 2.65 -2.84
C LYS A 401 14.04 2.79 -4.16
N THR A 402 13.04 3.65 -4.19
CA THR A 402 12.27 3.88 -5.41
C THR A 402 13.04 4.79 -6.36
N LEU A 403 12.98 4.52 -7.66
CA LEU A 403 13.70 5.25 -8.71
C LEU A 403 13.17 6.68 -8.97
N GLU A 404 11.99 7.01 -8.46
CA GLU A 404 11.20 8.19 -8.83
C GLU A 404 11.00 9.10 -7.62
N GLY A 405 11.20 10.42 -7.78
CA GLY A 405 11.54 11.32 -6.67
C GLY A 405 10.72 12.61 -6.50
N ASN A 406 9.50 12.70 -7.03
CA ASN A 406 8.69 13.93 -6.88
C ASN A 406 7.48 13.81 -5.92
N PHE A 407 7.35 12.70 -5.18
CA PHE A 407 6.18 12.46 -4.30
C PHE A 407 6.02 13.52 -3.22
N ARG A 408 7.12 13.98 -2.61
CA ARG A 408 7.10 15.08 -1.61
C ARG A 408 6.38 16.34 -2.07
N SER A 409 6.58 16.72 -3.33
CA SER A 409 5.95 17.94 -3.86
C SER A 409 4.44 17.75 -4.04
N GLU A 410 4.01 16.57 -4.50
CA GLU A 410 2.59 16.21 -4.62
C GLU A 410 1.93 16.16 -3.23
N GLU A 411 2.62 15.63 -2.22
CA GLU A 411 2.16 15.58 -0.81
C GLU A 411 2.05 16.96 -0.15
N MET A 412 2.85 17.94 -0.59
CA MET A 412 2.72 19.36 -0.21
C MET A 412 1.53 20.07 -0.90
N GLY A 413 0.76 19.35 -1.73
CA GLY A 413 -0.37 19.90 -2.48
C GLY A 413 0.00 20.59 -3.79
N ILE A 414 1.26 20.49 -4.23
CA ILE A 414 1.67 21.00 -5.55
C ILE A 414 1.06 20.08 -6.61
N PRO A 415 0.37 20.62 -7.64
CA PRO A 415 -0.28 19.79 -8.63
C PRO A 415 0.72 18.89 -9.37
N LYS A 416 0.27 17.67 -9.64
CA LYS A 416 1.06 16.64 -10.30
C LYS A 416 1.66 17.15 -11.61
N LYS A 417 2.99 17.21 -11.68
CA LYS A 417 3.69 17.43 -12.95
C LYS A 417 3.53 16.17 -13.80
N LYS A 418 3.13 16.35 -15.06
CA LYS A 418 3.09 15.24 -16.03
C LYS A 418 4.53 14.84 -16.34
N GLU A 419 5.06 13.86 -15.60
CA GLU A 419 6.35 13.26 -15.90
C GLU A 419 6.24 12.51 -17.24
N THR A 420 7.08 12.89 -18.20
CA THR A 420 7.23 12.10 -19.44
C THR A 420 8.13 10.92 -19.15
N PHE A 421 7.87 9.75 -19.74
CA PHE A 421 8.72 8.57 -19.63
C PHE A 421 10.21 8.88 -19.93
N LEU A 422 10.50 9.79 -20.87
CA LEU A 422 11.86 10.24 -21.17
C LEU A 422 12.53 10.99 -20.00
N GLN A 423 11.76 11.76 -19.22
CA GLN A 423 12.26 12.40 -17.98
C GLN A 423 12.52 11.35 -16.90
N ALA A 424 11.66 10.33 -16.79
CA ALA A 424 11.91 9.19 -15.89
C ALA A 424 13.19 8.45 -16.29
N VAL A 425 13.38 8.12 -17.58
CA VAL A 425 14.61 7.49 -18.09
C VAL A 425 15.84 8.38 -17.91
N LYS A 426 15.73 9.70 -18.11
CA LYS A 426 16.84 10.63 -17.86
C LYS A 426 17.18 10.69 -16.37
N GLY A 427 16.18 10.62 -15.49
CA GLY A 427 16.38 10.46 -14.04
C GLY A 427 17.12 9.17 -13.72
N VAL A 428 16.68 8.04 -14.30
CA VAL A 428 17.35 6.73 -14.19
C VAL A 428 18.79 6.82 -14.70
N TRP A 429 19.05 7.46 -15.85
CA TRP A 429 20.37 7.63 -16.44
C TRP A 429 21.31 8.51 -15.61
N SER A 430 20.78 9.59 -15.02
CA SER A 430 21.49 10.39 -14.03
C SER A 430 21.80 9.58 -12.76
N ALA A 431 20.93 8.64 -12.42
CA ALA A 431 21.03 7.80 -11.25
C ALA A 431 21.76 6.46 -11.47
N PHE A 432 22.30 6.20 -12.67
CA PHE A 432 23.27 5.11 -12.89
C PHE A 432 24.57 5.31 -12.05
N ARG A 433 24.72 6.44 -11.34
CA ARG A 433 25.75 6.69 -10.33
C ARG A 433 25.32 6.38 -8.88
N SER A 434 24.07 5.96 -8.67
CA SER A 434 23.48 5.72 -7.35
C SER A 434 22.97 4.28 -7.26
N SER A 435 23.22 3.62 -6.12
CA SER A 435 22.66 2.30 -5.83
C SER A 435 21.20 2.42 -5.39
N PHE A 436 20.29 1.70 -6.04
CA PHE A 436 18.88 1.63 -5.66
C PHE A 436 18.55 0.44 -4.74
N GLY A 437 19.59 -0.30 -4.33
CA GLY A 437 19.43 -1.48 -3.50
C GLY A 437 18.74 -2.62 -4.26
N GLN A 438 18.04 -3.45 -3.51
CA GLN A 438 17.36 -4.63 -4.05
C GLN A 438 15.87 -4.39 -4.31
N VAL A 439 15.34 -5.18 -5.23
CA VAL A 439 13.90 -5.27 -5.50
C VAL A 439 13.44 -6.69 -5.23
N ARG A 440 12.30 -6.83 -4.58
CA ARG A 440 11.63 -8.10 -4.34
C ARG A 440 10.32 -8.12 -5.12
N ALA A 441 10.11 -9.17 -5.91
CA ALA A 441 8.83 -9.45 -6.55
C ALA A 441 8.24 -10.71 -5.93
N ASP A 442 7.00 -10.60 -5.47
CA ASP A 442 6.26 -11.72 -4.92
C ASP A 442 5.00 -11.97 -5.75
N PHE A 443 4.76 -13.23 -6.08
CA PHE A 443 3.60 -13.68 -6.85
C PHE A 443 2.68 -14.44 -5.90
N ALA A 444 1.42 -14.01 -5.80
CA ALA A 444 0.40 -14.83 -5.16
C ALA A 444 0.00 -15.98 -6.09
N GLN A 445 -0.56 -17.03 -5.49
CA GLN A 445 -1.06 -18.20 -6.18
C GLN A 445 -2.12 -17.79 -7.22
N PRO A 446 -2.04 -18.30 -8.47
CA PRO A 446 -3.04 -18.06 -9.50
C PRO A 446 -4.44 -18.46 -9.02
N ILE A 447 -5.44 -17.60 -9.31
CA ILE A 447 -6.84 -17.74 -8.88
C ILE A 447 -7.69 -17.98 -10.12
N SER A 448 -8.39 -19.11 -10.21
CA SER A 448 -9.40 -19.34 -11.24
C SER A 448 -10.56 -18.37 -11.08
N LEU A 449 -10.92 -17.66 -12.15
CA LEU A 449 -12.07 -16.77 -12.16
C LEU A 449 -13.37 -17.58 -12.10
N GLN A 450 -13.45 -18.67 -12.87
CA GLN A 450 -14.60 -19.58 -12.85
C GLN A 450 -14.90 -20.02 -11.41
N GLU A 451 -13.90 -20.58 -10.73
CA GLU A 451 -14.07 -21.08 -9.36
C GLU A 451 -14.53 -19.99 -8.38
N TYR A 452 -13.96 -18.79 -8.51
CA TYR A 452 -14.33 -17.66 -7.66
C TYR A 452 -15.80 -17.26 -7.84
N LEU A 453 -16.27 -17.23 -9.10
CA LEU A 453 -17.65 -16.87 -9.42
C LEU A 453 -18.64 -17.95 -8.99
N ASP A 454 -18.33 -19.22 -9.23
CA ASP A 454 -19.15 -20.37 -8.79
C ASP A 454 -19.32 -20.37 -7.26
N SER A 455 -18.25 -20.03 -6.53
CA SER A 455 -18.26 -19.89 -5.08
C SER A 455 -19.06 -18.67 -4.60
N ALA A 456 -19.17 -17.62 -5.43
CA ALA A 456 -19.97 -16.45 -5.13
C ALA A 456 -21.47 -16.70 -5.33
N GLU A 457 -21.86 -17.52 -6.31
CA GLU A 457 -23.27 -17.81 -6.66
C GLU A 457 -23.92 -18.93 -5.83
N SER A 458 -23.13 -19.77 -5.17
CA SER A 458 -23.64 -20.90 -4.38
C SER A 458 -24.57 -20.48 -3.23
N PRO A 459 -25.69 -21.18 -2.94
CA PRO A 459 -26.53 -20.91 -1.78
C PRO A 459 -25.77 -21.26 -0.49
N GLY A 460 -25.30 -20.21 0.21
CA GLY A 460 -24.30 -20.30 1.30
C GLY A 460 -22.98 -19.58 1.00
N GLY A 461 -22.77 -19.12 -0.24
CA GLY A 461 -21.64 -18.33 -0.68
C GLY A 461 -21.57 -17.00 0.07
N ALA A 462 -20.55 -16.87 0.93
CA ALA A 462 -20.32 -15.69 1.75
C ALA A 462 -20.13 -14.39 0.95
N VAL A 463 -19.89 -14.46 -0.36
CA VAL A 463 -19.61 -13.30 -1.20
C VAL A 463 -20.90 -12.57 -1.61
N PHE A 464 -21.86 -13.25 -2.25
CA PHE A 464 -23.07 -12.58 -2.77
C PHE A 464 -24.08 -12.20 -1.69
N SER A 465 -24.36 -13.11 -0.74
CA SER A 465 -25.26 -12.81 0.39
C SER A 465 -24.75 -11.67 1.29
N ARG A 466 -23.42 -11.49 1.42
CA ARG A 466 -22.84 -10.41 2.24
C ARG A 466 -22.66 -9.10 1.46
N LEU A 467 -22.36 -9.16 0.16
CA LEU A 467 -22.39 -7.97 -0.70
C LEU A 467 -23.80 -7.37 -0.79
N ALA A 468 -24.84 -8.21 -0.77
CA ALA A 468 -26.25 -7.78 -0.72
C ALA A 468 -26.72 -7.36 0.70
N GLY A 469 -26.26 -8.05 1.76
CA GLY A 469 -26.71 -7.82 3.14
C GLY A 469 -26.12 -6.59 3.87
N SER A 470 -25.11 -5.91 3.31
CA SER A 470 -24.51 -4.71 3.90
C SER A 470 -25.32 -3.41 3.68
N HIS A 471 -26.48 -3.48 3.02
CA HIS A 471 -27.31 -2.31 2.73
C HIS A 471 -28.69 -2.42 3.39
N SER A 472 -28.96 -1.56 4.38
CA SER A 472 -30.34 -1.23 4.77
C SER A 472 -31.09 -0.71 3.53
N PRO A 473 -32.35 -1.12 3.28
CA PRO A 473 -33.16 -0.67 2.15
C PRO A 473 -33.65 0.77 2.35
N SER A 474 -32.71 1.71 2.50
CA SER A 474 -32.98 3.14 2.63
C SER A 474 -32.39 3.84 1.40
N GLU A 475 -33.25 4.04 0.40
CA GLU A 475 -33.04 4.87 -0.79
C GLU A 475 -31.75 4.61 -1.60
N MET A 476 -31.82 3.51 -2.33
CA MET A 476 -31.08 3.13 -3.52
C MET A 476 -30.79 4.36 -4.44
N ARG A 477 -29.53 4.82 -4.46
CA ARG A 477 -29.06 5.83 -5.44
C ARG A 477 -28.00 5.23 -6.35
N ARG A 478 -28.25 5.37 -7.65
CA ARG A 478 -27.29 5.17 -8.74
C ARG A 478 -26.14 6.17 -8.57
N ILE A 479 -25.03 5.73 -8.00
CA ILE A 479 -23.76 6.42 -8.22
C ILE A 479 -23.27 5.92 -9.56
N GLY A 480 -23.49 6.71 -10.62
CA GLY A 480 -22.87 6.46 -11.92
C GLY A 480 -21.36 6.40 -11.71
N SER A 481 -20.76 5.23 -11.90
CA SER A 481 -19.31 5.16 -11.93
C SER A 481 -18.84 5.86 -13.21
N ASP A 482 -18.19 7.01 -13.10
CA ASP A 482 -17.49 7.70 -14.20
C ASP A 482 -16.35 6.85 -14.82
N HIS A 483 -16.19 5.59 -14.38
CA HIS A 483 -15.13 4.65 -14.74
C HIS A 483 -15.62 3.27 -15.18
N SER A 484 -16.94 3.03 -15.23
CA SER A 484 -17.44 1.86 -15.95
C SER A 484 -16.91 1.94 -17.39
N ILE A 485 -16.59 0.81 -18.04
CA ILE A 485 -16.32 0.74 -19.49
C ILE A 485 -17.62 0.50 -20.27
N TYR A 486 -18.71 0.12 -19.59
CA TYR A 486 -20.03 -0.07 -20.16
C TYR A 486 -20.68 1.28 -20.44
N GLY A 487 -20.46 1.78 -21.64
CA GLY A 487 -21.11 2.99 -22.12
C GLY A 487 -22.58 2.71 -22.42
N THR A 488 -22.94 1.45 -22.66
CA THR A 488 -24.13 1.09 -23.43
C THR A 488 -25.16 0.24 -22.71
N ASP A 489 -24.82 -0.41 -21.58
CA ASP A 489 -25.69 -1.38 -20.94
C ASP A 489 -25.97 -1.03 -19.48
N ILE A 490 -27.20 -1.30 -19.03
CA ILE A 490 -27.58 -1.30 -17.63
C ILE A 490 -26.80 -2.45 -16.99
N VAL A 491 -25.58 -2.18 -16.52
CA VAL A 491 -24.83 -3.16 -15.73
C VAL A 491 -25.69 -3.46 -14.51
N LYS A 492 -26.09 -4.72 -14.34
CA LYS A 492 -26.78 -5.15 -13.13
C LYS A 492 -25.87 -4.81 -11.96
N GLU A 493 -26.41 -4.11 -10.97
CA GLU A 493 -25.65 -3.63 -9.81
C GLU A 493 -24.87 -4.78 -9.13
N GLU A 494 -25.44 -5.98 -9.16
CA GLU A 494 -24.83 -7.25 -8.78
C GLU A 494 -23.45 -7.50 -9.44
N GLN A 495 -23.34 -7.36 -10.76
CA GLN A 495 -22.10 -7.57 -11.51
C GLN A 495 -21.04 -6.51 -11.15
N ARG A 496 -21.48 -5.27 -10.92
CA ARG A 496 -20.60 -4.19 -10.45
C ARG A 496 -20.03 -4.51 -9.08
N LEU A 497 -20.86 -5.03 -8.17
CA LEU A 497 -20.45 -5.45 -6.83
C LEU A 497 -19.53 -6.68 -6.88
N LEU A 498 -19.79 -7.64 -7.77
CA LEU A 498 -18.92 -8.81 -7.98
C LEU A 498 -17.53 -8.38 -8.45
N VAL A 499 -17.43 -7.53 -9.48
CA VAL A 499 -16.13 -7.03 -9.98
C VAL A 499 -15.41 -6.24 -8.90
N LYS A 500 -16.12 -5.40 -8.13
CA LYS A 500 -15.54 -4.66 -7.00
C LYS A 500 -14.99 -5.62 -5.94
N GLY A 501 -15.77 -6.61 -5.53
CA GLY A 501 -15.38 -7.59 -4.52
C GLY A 501 -14.19 -8.45 -4.95
N LEU A 502 -14.14 -8.84 -6.23
CA LEU A 502 -13.00 -9.55 -6.81
C LEU A 502 -11.74 -8.66 -6.83
N ALA A 503 -11.89 -7.39 -7.20
CA ALA A 503 -10.79 -6.43 -7.23
C ALA A 503 -10.19 -6.18 -5.84
N GLU A 504 -11.04 -6.01 -4.83
CA GLU A 504 -10.63 -5.88 -3.43
C GLU A 504 -9.95 -7.16 -2.92
N HIS A 505 -10.46 -8.34 -3.29
CA HIS A 505 -9.88 -9.63 -2.91
C HIS A 505 -8.48 -9.86 -3.52
N VAL A 506 -8.30 -9.56 -4.82
CA VAL A 506 -6.99 -9.62 -5.49
C VAL A 506 -6.00 -8.67 -4.84
N LEU A 507 -6.40 -7.40 -4.64
CA LEU A 507 -5.51 -6.40 -4.07
C LEU A 507 -5.15 -6.73 -2.63
N TYR A 508 -6.10 -7.24 -1.83
CA TYR A 508 -5.84 -7.74 -0.49
C TYR A 508 -4.77 -8.84 -0.51
N ASN A 509 -4.89 -9.83 -1.40
CA ASN A 509 -3.88 -10.88 -1.55
C ASN A 509 -2.51 -10.33 -1.95
N ALA A 510 -2.44 -9.36 -2.87
CA ALA A 510 -1.18 -8.73 -3.26
C ALA A 510 -0.52 -8.00 -2.07
N VAL A 511 -1.28 -7.26 -1.28
CA VAL A 511 -0.78 -6.57 -0.07
C VAL A 511 -0.27 -7.55 0.98
N GLN A 512 -1.01 -8.64 1.25
CA GLN A 512 -0.57 -9.67 2.21
C GLN A 512 0.69 -10.42 1.74
N THR A 513 0.88 -10.54 0.43
CA THR A 513 2.05 -11.21 -0.15
C THR A 513 3.30 -10.33 -0.16
N THR A 514 3.13 -9.01 -0.10
CA THR A 514 4.21 -8.01 -0.18
C THR A 514 5.23 -8.20 0.94
N ALA A 515 6.48 -8.49 0.58
CA ALA A 515 7.61 -8.54 1.52
C ALA A 515 8.04 -7.15 1.99
N ILE A 516 8.37 -7.02 3.28
CA ILE A 516 8.82 -5.75 3.89
C ILE A 516 10.33 -5.56 3.68
N MET A 517 10.74 -4.41 3.12
CA MET A 517 12.14 -4.09 2.84
C MET A 517 12.84 -3.42 4.03
N SER A 518 14.18 -3.44 4.01
CA SER A 518 15.02 -2.92 5.10
C SER A 518 14.79 -1.43 5.37
N THR A 519 14.77 -0.62 4.30
CA THR A 519 14.50 0.82 4.33
C THR A 519 13.09 1.15 4.79
N GLN A 520 12.11 0.32 4.43
CA GLN A 520 10.72 0.47 4.86
C GLN A 520 10.61 0.28 6.38
N LEU A 521 11.30 -0.73 6.91
CA LEU A 521 11.33 -1.00 8.34
C LEU A 521 12.03 0.12 9.13
N VAL A 522 13.17 0.63 8.64
CA VAL A 522 13.87 1.77 9.25
C VAL A 522 13.01 3.03 9.27
N ALA A 523 12.39 3.37 8.14
CA ALA A 523 11.52 4.55 8.05
C ALA A 523 10.30 4.43 8.97
N PHE A 524 9.68 3.24 9.03
CA PHE A 524 8.59 2.95 9.96
C PHE A 524 9.02 3.11 11.43
N MET A 525 10.20 2.59 11.80
CA MET A 525 10.74 2.73 13.15
C MET A 525 10.89 4.19 13.57
N PHE A 526 11.38 5.06 12.69
CA PHE A 526 11.49 6.49 12.99
C PHE A 526 10.14 7.18 13.16
N LEU A 527 9.11 6.72 12.45
CA LEU A 527 7.76 7.31 12.53
C LEU A 527 6.95 6.82 13.73
N ALA A 528 7.08 5.54 14.08
CA ALA A 528 6.26 4.88 15.09
C ALA A 528 6.95 4.76 16.46
N VAL A 529 8.26 4.49 16.50
CA VAL A 529 8.98 4.15 17.74
C VAL A 529 9.94 5.27 18.16
N HIS A 530 10.86 5.66 17.26
CA HIS A 530 12.05 6.46 17.58
C HIS A 530 11.95 7.89 17.05
N ARG A 531 10.78 8.54 17.22
CA ARG A 531 10.53 9.91 16.73
C ARG A 531 11.47 10.95 17.35
N GLN A 532 11.88 10.75 18.61
CA GLN A 532 12.81 11.63 19.34
C GLN A 532 14.28 11.25 19.15
N GLY A 533 14.54 10.25 18.31
CA GLY A 533 15.86 9.66 18.12
C GLY A 533 16.16 8.53 19.08
N ALA A 534 17.22 7.78 18.77
CA ALA A 534 17.66 6.62 19.52
C ALA A 534 19.16 6.36 19.33
N THR A 535 19.76 5.67 20.30
CA THR A 535 21.12 5.14 20.15
C THR A 535 21.15 3.98 19.15
N TRP A 536 22.34 3.68 18.62
CA TRP A 536 22.50 2.57 17.67
C TRP A 536 22.04 1.22 18.26
N ALA A 537 22.36 0.95 19.53
CA ALA A 537 21.97 -0.29 20.20
C ALA A 537 20.43 -0.41 20.38
N GLU A 538 19.75 0.69 20.69
CA GLU A 538 18.29 0.73 20.79
C GLU A 538 17.62 0.51 19.44
N LEU A 539 18.19 1.06 18.37
CA LEU A 539 17.74 0.84 17.00
C LEU A 539 17.92 -0.64 16.60
N GLU A 540 19.08 -1.25 16.85
CA GLU A 540 19.30 -2.66 16.57
C GLU A 540 18.29 -3.56 17.27
N LYS A 541 18.06 -3.30 18.56
CA LYS A 541 17.08 -4.06 19.36
C LYS A 541 15.67 -3.92 18.82
N SER A 542 15.26 -2.70 18.49
CA SER A 542 13.91 -2.41 17.98
C SER A 542 13.70 -2.97 16.57
N PHE A 543 14.73 -2.89 15.72
CA PHE A 543 14.71 -3.45 14.37
C PHE A 543 14.52 -4.97 14.40
N GLU A 544 15.29 -5.65 15.26
CA GLU A 544 15.16 -7.09 15.44
C GLU A 544 13.78 -7.48 16.00
N HIS A 545 13.30 -6.74 17.00
CA HIS A 545 11.99 -6.96 17.59
C HIS A 545 10.87 -6.85 16.55
N ILE A 546 10.82 -5.76 15.78
CA ILE A 546 9.78 -5.57 14.76
C ILE A 546 9.94 -6.59 13.62
N ARG A 547 11.17 -6.97 13.24
CA ARG A 547 11.41 -8.05 12.28
C ARG A 547 10.75 -9.36 12.74
N CYS A 548 10.94 -9.74 14.00
CA CYS A 548 10.30 -10.92 14.57
C CYS A 548 8.77 -10.80 14.58
N GLU A 549 8.23 -9.65 14.99
CA GLU A 549 6.79 -9.39 14.99
C GLU A 549 6.15 -9.48 13.59
N ILE A 550 6.87 -9.07 12.54
CA ILE A 550 6.45 -9.21 11.14
C ILE A 550 6.36 -10.70 10.76
N LEU A 551 7.40 -11.48 11.07
CA LEU A 551 7.47 -12.91 10.75
C LEU A 551 6.41 -13.72 11.52
N LEU A 552 6.19 -13.40 12.80
CA LEU A 552 5.16 -14.03 13.64
C LEU A 552 3.74 -13.83 13.09
N ARG A 553 3.50 -12.72 12.37
CA ARG A 553 2.24 -12.43 11.67
C ARG A 553 2.15 -13.08 10.28
N GLY A 554 3.08 -13.96 9.94
CA GLY A 554 3.09 -14.66 8.66
C GLY A 554 3.45 -13.77 7.46
N ARG A 555 4.11 -12.63 7.70
CA ARG A 555 4.59 -11.72 6.65
C ARG A 555 6.09 -11.93 6.43
N ASP A 556 6.56 -11.85 5.18
CA ASP A 556 7.99 -12.02 4.85
C ASP A 556 8.75 -10.68 4.85
N VAL A 557 10.07 -10.76 4.99
CA VAL A 557 10.99 -9.62 4.88
C VAL A 557 11.95 -9.81 3.70
N GLY A 558 12.19 -8.77 2.91
CA GLY A 558 13.03 -8.81 1.70
C GLY A 558 14.54 -8.86 1.95
N PHE A 559 14.99 -9.08 3.18
CA PHE A 559 16.42 -9.02 3.56
C PHE A 559 16.80 -10.10 4.59
N THR A 560 18.10 -10.40 4.68
CA THR A 560 18.67 -11.35 5.64
C THR A 560 19.95 -10.79 6.26
N GLY A 561 20.37 -11.34 7.40
CA GLY A 561 21.62 -10.98 8.07
C GLY A 561 21.41 -10.44 9.48
N SER A 562 22.50 -9.92 10.06
CA SER A 562 22.45 -9.27 11.38
C SER A 562 21.76 -7.91 11.28
N ALA A 563 21.02 -7.54 12.33
CA ALA A 563 20.33 -6.25 12.42
C ALA A 563 21.27 -5.07 12.11
N SER A 564 22.47 -5.08 12.70
CA SER A 564 23.52 -4.07 12.49
C SER A 564 23.86 -3.83 11.02
N ALA A 565 24.10 -4.91 10.26
CA ALA A 565 24.52 -4.82 8.88
C ALA A 565 23.39 -4.32 7.99
N VAL A 566 22.17 -4.82 8.23
CA VAL A 566 20.99 -4.42 7.47
C VAL A 566 20.60 -2.96 7.76
N LEU A 567 20.65 -2.53 9.03
CA LEU A 567 20.39 -1.15 9.42
C LEU A 567 21.35 -0.17 8.73
N ARG A 568 22.65 -0.47 8.75
CA ARG A 568 23.67 0.36 8.10
C ARG A 568 23.41 0.49 6.60
N HIS A 569 23.13 -0.62 5.91
CA HIS A 569 22.78 -0.64 4.49
C HIS A 569 21.52 0.18 4.20
N ALA A 570 20.46 0.00 4.99
CA ALA A 570 19.20 0.72 4.82
C ALA A 570 19.38 2.24 5.01
N MET A 571 20.16 2.65 6.00
CA MET A 571 20.45 4.06 6.26
C MET A 571 21.29 4.68 5.13
N GLU A 572 22.31 3.97 4.63
CA GLU A 572 23.10 4.42 3.47
C GLU A 572 22.22 4.62 2.22
N LEU A 573 21.23 3.75 1.99
CA LEU A 573 20.29 3.88 0.87
C LEU A 573 19.29 5.04 1.04
N LEU A 574 18.71 5.19 2.25
CA LEU A 574 17.79 6.28 2.56
C LEU A 574 18.46 7.66 2.42
N GLY A 575 19.75 7.73 2.72
CA GLY A 575 20.57 8.93 2.59
C GLY A 575 20.54 9.82 3.84
N THR A 576 21.50 10.73 3.93
CA THR A 576 21.76 11.56 5.12
C THR A 576 20.75 12.69 5.33
N ASP A 577 19.87 12.97 4.37
CA ASP A 577 18.90 14.07 4.48
C ASP A 577 17.73 13.74 5.42
N LEU A 578 17.51 12.44 5.67
CA LEU A 578 16.38 11.94 6.46
C LEU A 578 16.70 11.72 7.95
N PHE A 579 17.96 11.88 8.36
CA PHE A 579 18.37 11.73 9.76
C PHE A 579 19.69 12.46 10.04
N THR A 580 19.88 12.88 11.28
CA THR A 580 21.10 13.55 11.75
C THR A 580 21.68 12.83 12.95
N TRP A 581 23.00 12.91 13.10
CA TRP A 581 23.69 12.42 14.29
C TRP A 581 23.89 13.55 15.28
N GLU A 582 23.37 13.40 16.49
CA GLU A 582 23.63 14.30 17.61
C GLU A 582 24.54 13.62 18.63
N THR A 583 25.58 14.33 19.05
CA THR A 583 26.38 13.92 20.20
C THR A 583 25.63 14.34 21.47
N PRO A 584 25.39 13.43 22.44
CA PRO A 584 24.74 13.80 23.68
C PRO A 584 25.50 14.96 24.33
N THR A 585 24.84 16.08 24.55
CA THR A 585 25.39 17.26 25.23
C THR A 585 25.45 17.01 26.74
N ASN A 586 26.10 15.93 27.16
CA ASN A 586 26.49 15.81 28.54
C ASN A 586 27.69 16.73 28.77
N ASN A 587 27.39 17.91 29.30
CA ASN A 587 28.26 18.68 30.19
C ASN A 587 28.64 17.86 31.44
N ARG A 588 29.19 16.64 31.28
CA ARG A 588 29.96 16.00 32.33
C ARG A 588 31.30 16.73 32.38
N LYS A 589 31.31 17.90 33.02
CA LYS A 589 32.53 18.42 33.63
C LYS A 589 32.96 17.40 34.68
N ASN A 590 33.74 16.40 34.29
CA ASN A 590 34.56 15.68 35.25
C ASN A 590 35.57 16.69 35.82
N GLN A 591 35.73 16.71 37.15
CA GLN A 591 36.67 17.60 37.86
C GLN A 591 38.15 17.48 37.39
N ASN A 592 38.46 16.56 36.46
CA ASN A 592 39.82 16.23 36.04
C ASN A 592 40.16 16.54 34.58
N ASN A 593 39.41 17.42 33.88
CA ASN A 593 39.82 18.02 32.59
C ASN A 593 40.33 17.04 31.48
N ASN A 594 39.97 15.75 31.55
CA ASN A 594 40.31 14.78 30.53
C ASN A 594 39.14 14.67 29.56
N HIS A 595 39.39 14.98 28.29
CA HIS A 595 38.48 14.70 27.19
C HIS A 595 38.24 13.18 27.11
N VAL A 596 37.08 12.72 27.56
CA VAL A 596 36.60 11.37 27.23
C VAL A 596 36.25 11.39 25.74
N LYS A 597 36.94 10.61 24.93
CA LYS A 597 36.47 10.32 23.56
C LYS A 597 35.15 9.56 23.71
N LEU A 598 34.04 10.20 23.40
CA LEU A 598 32.76 9.50 23.22
C LEU A 598 32.94 8.49 22.10
N GLU A 599 32.60 7.23 22.36
CA GLU A 599 32.60 6.19 21.32
C GLU A 599 31.47 6.49 20.31
N GLU A 600 31.62 6.06 19.05
CA GLU A 600 30.59 6.27 18.02
C GLU A 600 29.23 5.68 18.41
N GLU A 601 29.21 4.70 19.31
CA GLU A 601 28.02 4.00 19.80
C GLU A 601 27.14 4.86 20.73
N ASP A 602 27.68 5.93 21.33
CA ASP A 602 26.95 6.84 22.23
C ASP A 602 26.19 7.95 21.49
N ARG A 603 26.31 8.05 20.16
CA ARG A 603 25.63 9.08 19.38
C ARG A 603 24.14 8.76 19.25
N ILE A 604 23.31 9.80 19.40
CA ILE A 604 21.87 9.70 19.21
C ILE A 604 21.57 10.01 17.74
N LEU A 605 20.87 9.11 17.08
CA LEU A 605 20.40 9.30 15.72
C LEU A 605 18.99 9.88 15.76
N ILE A 606 18.79 11.05 15.17
CA ILE A 606 17.50 11.75 15.17
C ILE A 606 16.91 11.77 13.76
N PRO A 607 15.66 11.32 13.55
CA PRO A 607 15.03 11.40 12.23
C PRO A 607 14.58 12.83 11.90
N ASN A 608 14.66 13.19 10.61
CA ASN A 608 14.16 14.45 10.10
C ASN A 608 12.64 14.36 9.84
N LEU A 609 11.85 14.71 10.84
CA LEU A 609 10.38 14.74 10.79
C LEU A 609 9.82 16.10 10.31
N GLY A 610 10.67 17.00 9.82
CA GLY A 610 10.27 18.29 9.26
C GLY A 610 9.67 18.18 7.86
N LEU A 611 8.91 19.20 7.44
CA LEU A 611 8.42 19.29 6.07
C LEU A 611 9.55 19.75 5.13
N PRO A 612 9.70 19.15 3.92
CA PRO A 612 8.89 18.06 3.35
C PRO A 612 9.47 16.65 3.61
N SER A 613 10.58 16.52 4.36
CA SER A 613 11.33 15.26 4.56
C SER A 613 10.50 14.13 5.17
N VAL A 614 9.56 14.44 6.08
CA VAL A 614 8.68 13.45 6.71
C VAL A 614 7.86 12.64 5.70
N PHE A 615 7.58 13.20 4.51
CA PHE A 615 6.83 12.48 3.48
C PHE A 615 7.65 11.37 2.81
N ASP A 616 8.98 11.51 2.74
CA ASP A 616 9.84 10.41 2.26
C ASP A 616 9.82 9.25 3.28
N LEU A 617 9.96 9.57 4.58
CA LEU A 617 9.85 8.58 5.64
C LEU A 617 8.48 7.90 5.62
N THR A 618 7.41 8.68 5.46
CA THR A 618 6.03 8.16 5.40
C THR A 618 5.84 7.25 4.21
N TYR A 619 6.36 7.62 3.04
CA TYR A 619 6.30 6.79 1.84
C TYR A 619 6.96 5.43 2.06
N TYR A 620 8.17 5.39 2.63
CA TYR A 620 8.88 4.14 2.88
C TYR A 620 8.24 3.33 4.02
N GLY A 621 7.81 3.98 5.11
CA GLY A 621 7.28 3.31 6.30
C GLY A 621 5.86 2.74 6.14
N SER A 622 5.08 3.25 5.18
CA SER A 622 3.65 2.95 5.07
C SER A 622 3.31 1.47 4.82
N ASN A 623 4.17 0.71 4.13
CA ASN A 623 3.91 -0.72 3.89
C ASN A 623 3.91 -1.54 5.19
N VAL A 624 4.76 -1.17 6.15
CA VAL A 624 4.88 -1.87 7.44
C VAL A 624 3.61 -1.71 8.28
N MET A 625 2.91 -0.58 8.13
CA MET A 625 1.65 -0.32 8.85
C MET A 625 0.60 -1.41 8.60
N SER A 626 0.55 -1.97 7.39
CA SER A 626 -0.40 -3.03 7.02
C SER A 626 -0.24 -4.30 7.85
N VAL A 627 0.94 -4.52 8.44
CA VAL A 627 1.23 -5.70 9.27
C VAL A 627 0.53 -5.61 10.63
N PHE A 628 0.42 -4.41 11.20
CA PHE A 628 -0.10 -4.16 12.55
C PHE A 628 -1.49 -3.49 12.53
N LEU A 629 -2.12 -3.42 11.36
CA LEU A 629 -3.25 -2.52 11.11
C LEU A 629 -4.42 -2.80 12.05
N MET A 630 -4.83 -4.06 12.20
CA MET A 630 -6.03 -4.39 12.99
C MET A 630 -5.78 -4.22 14.50
N GLU A 631 -4.60 -4.62 15.00
CA GLU A 631 -4.24 -4.35 16.40
C GLU A 631 -4.12 -2.85 16.67
N SER A 632 -3.68 -2.05 15.69
CA SER A 632 -3.63 -0.60 15.81
C SER A 632 -5.03 0.03 15.88
N ILE A 633 -5.98 -0.45 15.06
CA ILE A 633 -7.39 -0.04 15.12
C ILE A 633 -7.96 -0.31 16.51
N LEU A 634 -7.76 -1.52 17.04
CA LEU A 634 -8.23 -1.90 18.36
C LEU A 634 -7.54 -1.11 19.47
N ALA A 635 -6.23 -0.90 19.38
CA ALA A 635 -5.46 -0.11 20.35
C ALA A 635 -5.94 1.35 20.41
N THR A 636 -6.24 1.96 19.27
CA THR A 636 -6.85 3.31 19.23
C THR A 636 -8.29 3.30 19.74
N ALA A 637 -9.07 2.25 19.43
CA ALA A 637 -10.43 2.10 19.93
C ALA A 637 -10.49 1.90 21.46
N ILE A 638 -9.52 1.21 22.07
CA ILE A 638 -9.40 1.06 23.52
C ILE A 638 -9.35 2.43 24.20
N SER A 639 -8.55 3.37 23.69
CA SER A 639 -8.50 4.73 24.23
C SER A 639 -9.83 5.47 24.06
N ALA A 640 -10.46 5.38 22.89
CA ALA A 640 -11.75 6.01 22.64
C ALA A 640 -12.87 5.50 23.57
N VAL A 641 -12.82 4.23 23.99
CA VAL A 641 -13.73 3.68 25.01
C VAL A 641 -13.32 4.11 26.43
N SER A 642 -12.02 4.24 26.68
CA SER A 642 -11.46 4.51 28.03
C SER A 642 -11.45 5.98 28.43
N GLU A 643 -11.57 6.93 27.49
CA GLU A 643 -11.56 8.38 27.77
C GLU A 643 -12.71 8.86 28.67
N GLY A 644 -13.77 8.06 28.84
CA GLY A 644 -14.78 8.28 29.88
C GLY A 644 -14.30 7.98 31.31
N GLN A 645 -13.13 7.37 31.50
CA GLN A 645 -12.61 6.88 32.79
C GLN A 645 -11.15 7.28 33.11
N ALA A 646 -10.25 7.44 32.13
CA ALA A 646 -8.92 8.06 32.28
C ALA A 646 -8.21 8.19 30.92
N ASN A 647 -7.40 9.23 30.72
CA ASN A 647 -6.52 9.35 29.56
C ASN A 647 -5.45 8.24 29.61
N THR A 648 -5.45 7.31 28.65
CA THR A 648 -4.62 6.10 28.66
C THR A 648 -3.13 6.38 28.73
N ALA A 649 -2.71 7.59 28.29
CA ALA A 649 -1.32 8.06 28.36
C ALA A 649 -0.81 8.33 29.79
N HIS A 650 -1.71 8.39 30.78
CA HIS A 650 -1.39 8.75 32.18
C HIS A 650 -1.78 7.67 33.20
N LEU A 651 -2.11 6.46 32.74
CA LEU A 651 -2.45 5.35 33.63
C LEU A 651 -1.25 4.94 34.48
N GLN A 652 -1.45 4.86 35.79
CA GLN A 652 -0.44 4.31 36.71
C GLN A 652 -0.48 2.78 36.69
N GLU A 653 0.68 2.17 36.95
CA GLU A 653 0.79 0.70 37.03
C GLU A 653 -0.13 0.17 38.15
N GLY A 654 -1.06 -0.71 37.78
CA GLY A 654 -2.08 -1.26 38.68
C GLY A 654 -3.45 -0.58 38.64
N GLN A 655 -3.64 0.44 37.80
CA GLN A 655 -4.94 1.07 37.61
C GLN A 655 -5.90 0.14 36.84
N HIS A 656 -7.08 -0.12 37.40
CA HIS A 656 -8.08 -0.97 36.77
C HIS A 656 -8.85 -0.20 35.69
N VAL A 657 -8.54 -0.47 34.42
CA VAL A 657 -9.34 0.01 33.28
C VAL A 657 -10.10 -1.17 32.69
N VAL A 658 -11.43 -1.06 32.66
CA VAL A 658 -12.33 -2.09 32.16
C VAL A 658 -12.96 -1.60 30.86
N VAL A 659 -12.91 -2.44 29.83
CA VAL A 659 -13.41 -2.13 28.49
C VAL A 659 -14.46 -3.15 28.11
N SER A 660 -15.67 -2.69 27.78
CA SER A 660 -16.74 -3.55 27.25
C SER A 660 -16.36 -4.09 25.87
N ARG A 661 -16.61 -5.39 25.63
CA ARG A 661 -16.39 -6.02 24.32
C ARG A 661 -17.26 -5.37 23.26
N GLN A 662 -18.54 -5.16 23.51
CA GLN A 662 -19.45 -4.56 22.53
C GLN A 662 -19.02 -3.13 22.18
N ALA A 663 -18.67 -2.32 23.18
CA ALA A 663 -18.18 -0.96 22.96
C ALA A 663 -16.88 -0.94 22.15
N LEU A 664 -15.94 -1.83 22.45
CA LEU A 664 -14.68 -1.94 21.73
C LEU A 664 -14.87 -2.34 20.26
N LEU A 665 -15.69 -3.37 20.01
CA LEU A 665 -15.99 -3.80 18.64
C LEU A 665 -16.68 -2.69 17.83
N GLN A 666 -17.61 -1.96 18.47
CA GLN A 666 -18.30 -0.85 17.83
C GLN A 666 -17.33 0.30 17.49
N ARG A 667 -16.45 0.71 18.42
CA ARG A 667 -15.45 1.76 18.17
C ARG A 667 -14.42 1.35 17.12
N ALA A 668 -13.97 0.09 17.13
CA ALA A 668 -13.08 -0.44 16.10
C ALA A 668 -13.74 -0.39 14.72
N LYS A 669 -15.01 -0.79 14.62
CA LYS A 669 -15.81 -0.70 13.37
C LYS A 669 -15.94 0.74 12.88
N GLU A 670 -16.25 1.68 13.77
CA GLU A 670 -16.36 3.11 13.45
C GLU A 670 -15.04 3.67 12.88
N LEU A 671 -13.91 3.33 13.50
CA LEU A 671 -12.58 3.76 13.07
C LEU A 671 -12.17 3.10 11.74
N SER A 672 -12.44 1.80 11.55
CA SER A 672 -12.21 1.13 10.27
C SER A 672 -13.04 1.76 9.14
N GLN A 673 -14.30 2.10 9.40
CA GLN A 673 -15.15 2.81 8.43
C GLN A 673 -14.65 4.24 8.17
N LEU A 674 -14.06 4.90 9.16
CA LEU A 674 -13.44 6.22 8.98
C LEU A 674 -12.23 6.11 8.05
N LEU A 675 -11.41 5.06 8.18
CA LEU A 675 -10.18 4.86 7.40
C LEU A 675 -10.35 3.96 6.16
N GLN A 676 -11.59 3.69 5.74
CA GLN A 676 -11.89 2.77 4.62
C GLN A 676 -11.33 3.22 3.25
N MET A 677 -10.99 4.51 3.13
CA MET A 677 -10.35 5.05 1.91
C MET A 677 -8.83 4.89 1.92
N GLU A 678 -8.24 4.52 3.07
CA GLU A 678 -6.80 4.29 3.24
C GLU A 678 -6.41 2.82 3.14
N PHE A 679 -7.29 1.92 3.56
CA PHE A 679 -6.99 0.50 3.73
C PHE A 679 -8.13 -0.40 3.28
N ILE A 680 -7.76 -1.60 2.81
CA ILE A 680 -8.66 -2.74 2.64
C ILE A 680 -8.48 -3.62 3.88
N PHE A 681 -9.40 -3.50 4.84
CA PHE A 681 -9.31 -4.20 6.13
C PHE A 681 -9.63 -5.69 6.03
N ALA A 682 -10.54 -6.06 5.14
CA ALA A 682 -11.00 -7.44 4.95
C ALA A 682 -11.13 -7.74 3.45
N PRO A 683 -10.84 -8.97 3.01
CA PRO A 683 -11.23 -9.41 1.68
C PRO A 683 -12.76 -9.48 1.59
N SER A 684 -13.31 -9.39 0.38
CA SER A 684 -14.76 -9.38 0.12
C SER A 684 -15.53 -10.61 0.63
N CYS A 685 -14.84 -11.72 0.87
CA CYS A 685 -15.39 -12.95 1.43
C CYS A 685 -15.40 -13.01 2.97
N SER A 686 -14.89 -11.99 3.65
CA SER A 686 -14.85 -11.88 5.11
C SER A 686 -15.60 -10.64 5.56
N SER A 687 -16.24 -10.70 6.73
CA SER A 687 -16.82 -9.48 7.31
C SER A 687 -15.73 -8.68 8.04
N LEU A 688 -15.93 -7.37 8.14
CA LEU A 688 -15.08 -6.52 8.98
C LEU A 688 -15.15 -6.96 10.45
N GLU A 689 -16.31 -7.43 10.92
CA GLU A 689 -16.52 -7.90 12.29
C GLU A 689 -15.69 -9.14 12.59
N ASP A 690 -15.58 -10.07 11.64
CA ASP A 690 -14.70 -11.25 11.76
C ASP A 690 -13.24 -10.82 11.94
N VAL A 691 -12.75 -9.90 11.10
CA VAL A 691 -11.34 -9.45 11.18
C VAL A 691 -11.06 -8.66 12.47
N VAL A 692 -12.02 -7.84 12.92
CA VAL A 692 -11.90 -7.12 14.21
C VAL A 692 -11.87 -8.12 15.38
N ARG A 693 -12.67 -9.19 15.33
CA ARG A 693 -12.63 -10.25 16.33
C ARG A 693 -11.30 -11.00 16.33
N ASP A 694 -10.77 -11.38 15.17
CA ASP A 694 -9.46 -12.03 15.06
C ASP A 694 -8.35 -11.11 15.63
N GLY A 695 -8.44 -9.81 15.37
CA GLY A 695 -7.54 -8.81 15.96
C GLY A 695 -7.68 -8.71 17.49
N LEU A 696 -8.90 -8.81 18.02
CA LEU A 696 -9.15 -8.80 19.46
C LEU A 696 -8.56 -10.04 20.12
N ASP A 697 -8.71 -11.20 19.48
CA ASP A 697 -8.08 -12.44 19.93
C ASP A 697 -6.55 -12.29 19.92
N SER A 698 -5.95 -11.65 18.92
CA SER A 698 -4.51 -11.33 18.92
C SER A 698 -4.09 -10.46 20.12
N LEU A 699 -4.90 -9.46 20.50
CA LEU A 699 -4.62 -8.63 21.67
C LEU A 699 -4.70 -9.44 22.98
N LEU A 700 -5.67 -10.35 23.10
CA LEU A 700 -5.81 -11.27 24.24
C LEU A 700 -4.63 -12.24 24.33
N HIS A 701 -4.23 -12.86 23.22
CA HIS A 701 -3.06 -13.77 23.17
C HIS A 701 -1.75 -13.06 23.52
N SER A 702 -1.71 -11.73 23.38
CA SER A 702 -0.55 -10.93 23.72
C SER A 702 -0.60 -10.31 25.12
N ASP A 703 -1.56 -10.74 25.95
CA ASP A 703 -1.79 -10.29 27.32
C ASP A 703 -2.01 -8.78 27.46
N LEU A 704 -2.33 -8.08 26.37
CA LEU A 704 -2.65 -6.65 26.39
C LEU A 704 -4.03 -6.42 27.02
N LEU A 705 -4.95 -7.33 26.70
CA LEU A 705 -6.26 -7.43 27.34
C LEU A 705 -6.31 -8.74 28.10
N LEU A 706 -6.89 -8.71 29.29
CA LEU A 706 -7.09 -9.86 30.16
C LEU A 706 -8.59 -10.10 30.31
N THR A 707 -9.00 -11.37 30.30
CA THR A 707 -10.37 -11.74 30.69
C THR A 707 -10.48 -11.72 32.21
N ASP A 708 -11.63 -11.31 32.76
CA ASP A 708 -11.82 -11.34 34.21
C ASP A 708 -12.00 -12.79 34.67
N GLU A 709 -10.92 -13.42 35.14
CA GLU A 709 -10.89 -14.78 35.71
C GLU A 709 -11.21 -14.79 37.22
N GLN A 710 -12.22 -14.02 37.65
CA GLN A 710 -12.84 -14.18 38.96
C GLN A 710 -14.30 -14.60 38.81
N ASP A 711 -14.52 -15.76 38.18
CA ASP A 711 -15.64 -16.64 38.53
C ASP A 711 -15.25 -18.08 38.17
N SER A 712 -15.06 -18.87 39.21
CA SER A 712 -14.55 -20.23 39.21
C SER A 712 -15.54 -21.25 38.64
N THR A 713 -15.92 -21.15 37.37
CA THR A 713 -16.61 -22.24 36.64
C THR A 713 -16.42 -22.14 35.12
N SER A 714 -15.27 -22.57 34.61
CA SER A 714 -15.06 -22.80 33.17
C SER A 714 -16.12 -23.75 32.57
N SER A 715 -16.63 -24.70 33.37
CA SER A 715 -17.64 -25.67 32.93
C SER A 715 -19.06 -25.10 32.78
N GLN A 716 -19.40 -23.98 33.44
CA GLN A 716 -20.70 -23.33 33.26
C GLN A 716 -20.71 -22.40 32.05
N ARG A 717 -19.58 -21.72 31.74
CA ARG A 717 -19.44 -20.89 30.53
C ARG A 717 -19.47 -21.71 29.26
N GLU A 718 -18.76 -22.84 29.21
CA GLU A 718 -18.80 -23.75 28.06
C GLU A 718 -20.20 -24.35 27.86
N LYS A 719 -20.91 -24.67 28.95
CA LYS A 719 -22.31 -25.09 28.89
C LYS A 719 -23.23 -23.99 28.36
N GLN A 720 -23.12 -22.76 28.86
CA GLN A 720 -23.96 -21.65 28.40
C GLN A 720 -23.69 -21.29 26.93
N TRP A 721 -22.43 -21.34 26.48
CA TRP A 721 -22.10 -21.18 25.06
C TRP A 721 -22.62 -22.34 24.21
N ALA A 722 -22.49 -23.60 24.66
CA ALA A 722 -23.05 -24.75 23.98
C ALA A 722 -24.58 -24.69 23.90
N ASP A 723 -25.25 -24.26 24.97
CA ASP A 723 -26.70 -24.08 25.05
C ASP A 723 -27.17 -22.91 24.16
N GLN A 724 -26.38 -21.83 24.06
CA GLN A 724 -26.65 -20.70 23.14
C GLN A 724 -26.47 -21.07 21.68
N LEU A 725 -25.47 -21.89 21.37
CA LEU A 725 -25.21 -22.36 20.00
C LEU A 725 -26.27 -23.40 19.59
N ALA A 726 -26.70 -24.25 20.53
CA ALA A 726 -27.83 -25.16 20.37
C ALA A 726 -29.15 -24.39 20.19
N PHE A 727 -29.37 -23.31 20.95
CA PHE A 727 -30.54 -22.46 20.77
C PHE A 727 -30.51 -21.71 19.43
N ALA A 728 -29.38 -21.14 19.02
CA ALA A 728 -29.27 -20.43 17.74
C ALA A 728 -29.41 -21.36 16.52
N THR A 729 -29.14 -22.66 16.70
CA THR A 729 -29.31 -23.68 15.65
C THR A 729 -30.68 -24.38 15.70
N SER A 730 -31.50 -24.15 16.74
CA SER A 730 -32.83 -24.80 16.89
C SER A 730 -33.99 -24.02 16.25
N TRP A 731 -33.75 -22.93 15.53
CA TRP A 731 -34.79 -22.09 14.90
C TRP A 731 -35.24 -22.61 13.52
N GLU A 732 -35.27 -23.92 13.31
CA GLU A 732 -35.90 -24.50 12.11
C GLU A 732 -37.26 -25.14 12.35
N ASP A 733 -37.72 -25.35 13.59
CA ASP A 733 -39.07 -25.87 13.80
C ASP A 733 -39.62 -25.46 15.18
N GLN A 734 -40.43 -24.39 15.23
CA GLN A 734 -41.75 -24.37 15.89
C GLN A 734 -42.32 -22.96 16.05
N ALA A 735 -43.64 -22.90 15.87
CA ALA A 735 -44.47 -21.72 15.83
C ALA A 735 -44.58 -20.98 17.17
N GLU A 736 -44.83 -19.68 17.05
CA GLU A 736 -45.52 -18.76 17.97
C GLU A 736 -45.81 -19.29 19.39
N ASP A 737 -44.97 -18.89 20.35
CA ASP A 737 -45.43 -18.61 21.72
C ASP A 737 -44.57 -17.50 22.35
N ASN A 738 -45.24 -16.46 22.83
CA ASN A 738 -44.65 -15.34 23.56
C ASN A 738 -44.05 -15.83 24.88
N ILE A 739 -42.72 -15.92 24.95
CA ILE A 739 -41.97 -16.04 26.20
C ILE A 739 -41.13 -14.77 26.38
N ASP A 740 -41.65 -13.84 27.19
CA ASP A 740 -40.90 -12.76 27.81
C ASP A 740 -39.83 -13.37 28.72
N GLY A 741 -38.62 -13.52 28.19
CA GLY A 741 -37.52 -14.13 28.91
C GLY A 741 -36.30 -14.40 28.03
N SER A 742 -35.90 -13.45 27.18
CA SER A 742 -34.56 -13.54 26.60
C SER A 742 -33.54 -13.37 27.74
N PRO A 743 -32.58 -14.30 27.93
CA PRO A 743 -31.56 -14.11 28.95
C PRO A 743 -30.78 -12.84 28.60
N SER A 744 -30.73 -11.89 29.52
CA SER A 744 -29.93 -10.66 29.36
C SER A 744 -28.48 -11.08 29.09
N VAL A 745 -28.02 -10.89 27.86
CA VAL A 745 -26.65 -11.18 27.46
C VAL A 745 -25.74 -10.27 28.29
N GLN A 746 -25.05 -10.83 29.29
CA GLN A 746 -24.03 -10.08 30.01
C GLN A 746 -22.93 -9.73 29.02
N ASP A 747 -22.73 -8.44 28.78
CA ASP A 747 -21.67 -7.94 27.90
C ASP A 747 -20.31 -8.29 28.52
N LEU A 748 -19.51 -9.05 27.78
CA LEU A 748 -18.21 -9.51 28.24
C LEU A 748 -17.28 -8.30 28.39
N SER A 749 -16.67 -8.11 29.55
CA SER A 749 -15.72 -7.02 29.78
C SER A 749 -14.29 -7.51 29.89
N TYR A 750 -13.35 -6.76 29.34
CA TYR A 750 -11.91 -7.03 29.42
C TYR A 750 -11.22 -6.04 30.34
N ARG A 751 -10.15 -6.48 30.99
CA ARG A 751 -9.26 -5.62 31.78
C ARG A 751 -8.01 -5.29 30.97
N LEU A 752 -7.66 -4.01 30.90
CA LEU A 752 -6.40 -3.59 30.28
C LEU A 752 -5.21 -3.95 31.18
N ASN A 753 -4.17 -4.54 30.61
CA ASN A 753 -2.94 -4.82 31.33
C ASN A 753 -2.07 -3.55 31.42
N THR A 754 -2.05 -2.93 32.60
CA THR A 754 -1.33 -1.68 32.85
C THR A 754 0.17 -1.85 33.16
N ALA A 755 0.73 -3.05 33.03
CA ALA A 755 2.17 -3.24 33.21
C ALA A 755 2.95 -2.44 32.15
N ALA A 756 4.09 -1.88 32.52
CA ALA A 756 4.84 -0.92 31.69
C ALA A 756 5.12 -1.42 30.26
N ALA A 757 5.44 -2.71 30.09
CA ALA A 757 5.71 -3.31 28.79
C ALA A 757 4.48 -3.36 27.87
N HIS A 758 3.30 -3.67 28.43
CA HIS A 758 2.04 -3.72 27.68
C HIS A 758 1.55 -2.30 27.32
N MET A 759 1.75 -1.33 28.21
CA MET A 759 1.47 0.07 27.91
C MET A 759 2.40 0.64 26.83
N GLN A 760 3.67 0.23 26.79
CA GLN A 760 4.57 0.55 25.68
C GLN A 760 4.08 -0.05 24.36
N LYS A 761 3.63 -1.31 24.38
CA LYS A 761 3.02 -1.96 23.20
C LYS A 761 1.75 -1.25 22.74
N LEU A 762 0.87 -0.85 23.67
CA LEU A 762 -0.33 -0.07 23.38
C LEU A 762 0.05 1.26 22.70
N GLY A 763 0.99 2.00 23.29
CA GLY A 763 1.48 3.26 22.73
C GLY A 763 2.11 3.08 21.35
N PHE A 764 2.89 2.01 21.14
CA PHE A 764 3.41 1.65 19.82
C PHE A 764 2.29 1.44 18.80
N LEU A 765 1.28 0.60 19.11
CA LEU A 765 0.17 0.34 18.21
C LEU A 765 -0.65 1.62 17.90
N GLN A 766 -0.90 2.46 18.89
CA GLN A 766 -1.59 3.75 18.72
C GLN A 766 -0.78 4.72 17.85
N SER A 767 0.56 4.69 17.98
CA SER A 767 1.45 5.57 17.24
C SER A 767 1.39 5.36 15.72
N ILE A 768 0.98 4.17 15.27
CA ILE A 768 0.95 3.76 13.87
C ILE A 768 -0.13 4.56 13.12
N LEU A 769 -1.32 4.69 13.70
CA LEU A 769 -2.46 5.38 13.06
C LEU A 769 -2.55 6.87 13.42
N ALA A 770 -1.76 7.35 14.39
CA ALA A 770 -1.86 8.70 14.92
C ALA A 770 -1.84 9.80 13.84
N GLY A 771 -0.88 9.75 12.92
CA GLY A 771 -0.79 10.77 11.86
C GLY A 771 -2.01 10.81 10.93
N MET A 772 -2.62 9.66 10.63
CA MET A 772 -3.81 9.58 9.79
C MET A 772 -5.06 10.03 10.54
N VAL A 773 -5.22 9.61 11.80
CA VAL A 773 -6.34 10.08 12.63
C VAL A 773 -6.27 11.59 12.82
N GLU A 774 -5.07 12.16 13.01
CA GLU A 774 -4.86 13.61 13.03
C GLU A 774 -5.33 14.28 11.73
N ALA A 775 -4.92 13.75 10.56
CA ALA A 775 -5.30 14.28 9.26
C ALA A 775 -6.83 14.27 9.04
N TYR A 776 -7.49 13.18 9.43
CA TYR A 776 -8.95 13.03 9.31
C TYR A 776 -9.68 13.99 10.24
N TRP A 777 -9.19 14.16 11.47
CA TRP A 777 -9.73 15.15 12.40
C TRP A 777 -9.53 16.60 11.93
N VAL A 778 -8.35 16.93 11.38
CA VAL A 778 -8.09 18.24 10.75
C VAL A 778 -9.05 18.50 9.59
N SER A 779 -9.31 17.48 8.78
CA SER A 779 -10.26 17.56 7.67
C SER A 779 -11.70 17.80 8.14
N ALA A 780 -12.13 17.08 9.18
CA ALA A 780 -13.44 17.27 9.79
C ALA A 780 -13.59 18.67 10.42
N SER A 781 -12.56 19.14 11.13
CA SER A 781 -12.55 20.47 11.74
C SER A 781 -12.60 21.58 10.70
N HIS A 782 -11.98 21.39 9.54
CA HIS A 782 -11.99 22.39 8.47
C HIS A 782 -13.36 22.57 7.78
N LEU A 783 -14.32 21.67 8.02
CA LEU A 783 -15.66 21.77 7.48
C LEU A 783 -16.42 23.02 7.95
N GLU A 784 -16.03 23.62 9.08
CA GLU A 784 -16.60 24.87 9.58
C GLU A 784 -16.51 26.01 8.56
N VAL A 785 -15.51 26.00 7.66
CA VAL A 785 -15.41 26.99 6.57
C VAL A 785 -16.63 26.95 5.65
N LEU A 786 -17.24 25.77 5.47
CA LEU A 786 -18.43 25.58 4.64
C LEU A 786 -19.74 26.01 5.32
N GLN A 787 -19.71 26.37 6.62
CA GLN A 787 -20.87 27.01 7.26
C GLN A 787 -21.17 28.39 6.65
N GLY A 788 -20.15 29.03 6.05
CA GLY A 788 -20.29 30.30 5.34
C GLY A 788 -20.83 30.19 3.91
N GLY A 789 -21.07 28.99 3.38
CA GLY A 789 -21.57 28.75 2.02
C GLY A 789 -20.81 27.67 1.24
N ASP A 790 -21.16 27.51 -0.03
CA ASP A 790 -20.51 26.57 -0.94
C ASP A 790 -19.12 27.05 -1.39
N MET A 791 -18.23 26.10 -1.67
CA MET A 791 -16.89 26.38 -2.20
C MET A 791 -16.57 25.47 -3.36
N THR A 792 -15.73 25.91 -4.29
CA THR A 792 -15.19 24.99 -5.30
C THR A 792 -14.28 23.96 -4.63
N GLU A 793 -14.32 22.71 -5.08
CA GLU A 793 -13.53 21.61 -4.50
C GLU A 793 -12.02 21.94 -4.50
N GLU A 794 -11.53 22.55 -5.57
CA GLU A 794 -10.13 22.97 -5.68
C GLU A 794 -9.76 24.03 -4.63
N LYS A 795 -10.60 25.06 -4.42
CA LYS A 795 -10.33 26.10 -3.42
C LYS A 795 -10.38 25.53 -2.00
N TYR A 796 -11.35 24.66 -1.72
CA TYR A 796 -11.47 24.01 -0.42
C TYR A 796 -10.24 23.14 -0.13
N LEU A 797 -9.81 22.30 -1.08
CA LEU A 797 -8.62 21.47 -0.93
C LEU A 797 -7.35 22.30 -0.70
N GLN A 798 -7.17 23.40 -1.43
CA GLN A 798 -6.03 24.30 -1.22
C GLN A 798 -6.08 24.98 0.16
N SER A 799 -7.26 25.36 0.63
CA SER A 799 -7.47 25.92 1.97
C SER A 799 -7.15 24.91 3.06
N LEU A 800 -7.69 23.68 2.94
CA LEU A 800 -7.44 22.57 3.86
C LEU A 800 -5.95 22.22 3.94
N GLN A 801 -5.27 22.13 2.79
CA GLN A 801 -3.84 21.84 2.72
C GLN A 801 -3.02 22.92 3.45
N LYS A 802 -3.31 24.20 3.19
CA LYS A 802 -2.62 25.33 3.85
C LYS A 802 -2.88 25.33 5.35
N PHE A 803 -4.11 25.03 5.76
CA PHE A 803 -4.47 24.92 7.16
C PHE A 803 -3.68 23.81 7.86
N ALA A 804 -3.61 22.62 7.27
CA ALA A 804 -2.85 21.50 7.83
C ALA A 804 -1.35 21.79 7.92
N ILE A 805 -0.75 22.42 6.89
CA ILE A 805 0.68 22.80 6.90
C ILE A 805 0.97 23.82 8.01
N ARG A 806 0.15 24.88 8.15
CA ARG A 806 0.35 25.89 9.21
C ARG A 806 0.34 25.27 10.61
N ARG A 807 -0.54 24.30 10.87
CA ARG A 807 -0.55 23.58 12.16
C ARG A 807 0.79 22.90 12.47
N VAL A 808 1.47 22.39 11.44
CA VAL A 808 2.80 21.78 11.58
C VAL A 808 3.86 22.87 11.80
N GLU A 809 3.83 23.95 11.01
CA GLU A 809 4.77 25.09 11.13
C GLU A 809 4.66 25.80 12.49
N ASP A 810 3.45 25.93 13.03
CA ASP A 810 3.16 26.55 14.33
C ASP A 810 3.45 25.60 15.51
N GLY A 811 3.87 24.35 15.25
CA GLY A 811 4.16 23.34 16.27
C GLY A 811 2.94 22.81 17.03
N VAL A 812 1.75 23.01 16.47
CA VAL A 812 0.47 22.58 17.06
C VAL A 812 0.18 21.10 16.74
N ALA A 813 0.50 20.67 15.51
CA ALA A 813 0.37 19.27 15.10
C ALA A 813 1.56 18.47 15.62
N ILE A 814 1.28 17.38 16.35
CA ILE A 814 2.33 16.48 16.86
C ILE A 814 2.90 15.62 15.71
N ARG A 815 2.05 15.28 14.74
CA ARG A 815 2.41 14.47 13.58
C ARG A 815 2.50 15.34 12.34
N SER A 816 3.72 15.71 11.94
CA SER A 816 3.98 16.47 10.70
C SER A 816 3.42 15.77 9.46
N GLU A 817 3.36 14.44 9.47
CA GLU A 817 2.79 13.63 8.39
C GLU A 817 1.27 13.83 8.18
N SER A 818 0.56 14.44 9.14
CA SER A 818 -0.89 14.67 9.09
C SER A 818 -1.34 15.64 7.99
N CYS A 819 -0.43 16.43 7.42
CA CYS A 819 -0.73 17.34 6.32
C CYS A 819 -0.53 16.72 4.92
N SER A 820 -0.38 15.40 4.82
CA SER A 820 -0.33 14.66 3.55
C SER A 820 -1.52 14.99 2.64
N SER A 821 -1.26 15.55 1.46
CA SER A 821 -2.32 15.93 0.51
C SER A 821 -3.19 14.77 0.07
N GLU A 822 -2.63 13.56 -0.10
CA GLU A 822 -3.41 12.40 -0.50
C GLU A 822 -4.32 11.92 0.64
N THR A 823 -3.82 11.92 1.88
CA THR A 823 -4.61 11.57 3.07
C THR A 823 -5.77 12.55 3.28
N LEU A 824 -5.54 13.85 3.07
CA LEU A 824 -6.59 14.89 3.13
C LEU A 824 -7.62 14.77 1.99
N LYS A 825 -7.24 14.27 0.81
CA LYS A 825 -8.21 13.98 -0.26
C LYS A 825 -9.04 12.74 0.05
N ASN A 826 -8.42 11.72 0.62
CA ASN A 826 -9.10 10.48 1.01
C ASN A 826 -10.10 10.73 2.14
N SER A 827 -9.76 11.58 3.11
CA SER A 827 -10.70 12.02 4.14
C SER A 827 -11.92 12.71 3.55
N LEU A 828 -11.77 13.59 2.55
CA LEU A 828 -12.91 14.21 1.87
C LEU A 828 -13.77 13.22 1.09
N LYS A 829 -13.16 12.25 0.40
CA LYS A 829 -13.92 11.15 -0.23
C LYS A 829 -14.74 10.39 0.81
N MET A 830 -14.18 10.13 1.99
CA MET A 830 -14.88 9.48 3.10
C MET A 830 -16.03 10.36 3.63
N LEU A 831 -15.79 11.65 3.86
CA LEU A 831 -16.82 12.59 4.32
C LEU A 831 -18.00 12.66 3.34
N SER A 832 -17.72 12.62 2.04
CA SER A 832 -18.77 12.54 1.02
C SER A 832 -19.50 11.20 1.03
N HIS A 833 -18.78 10.09 1.21
CA HIS A 833 -19.37 8.76 1.33
C HIS A 833 -20.31 8.66 2.55
N ARG A 834 -19.95 9.28 3.68
CA ARG A 834 -20.81 9.37 4.87
C ARG A 834 -21.92 10.42 4.78
N LYS A 835 -22.05 11.12 3.64
CA LYS A 835 -23.01 12.22 3.44
C LYS A 835 -22.86 13.33 4.48
N VAL A 836 -21.63 13.67 4.86
CA VAL A 836 -21.33 14.89 5.64
C VAL A 836 -21.23 16.10 4.69
N ILE A 837 -20.71 15.86 3.50
CA ILE A 837 -20.61 16.85 2.41
C ILE A 837 -21.28 16.35 1.13
N SER A 838 -21.91 17.26 0.40
CA SER A 838 -22.44 17.03 -0.96
C SER A 838 -21.58 17.72 -2.02
N HIS A 839 -21.60 17.13 -3.21
CA HIS A 839 -21.01 17.73 -4.40
C HIS A 839 -22.12 18.09 -5.38
N PHE A 840 -21.99 19.24 -6.01
CA PHE A 840 -22.84 19.64 -7.13
C PHE A 840 -22.00 20.37 -8.19
N PHE A 841 -22.54 20.49 -9.39
CA PHE A 841 -21.89 21.19 -10.49
C PHE A 841 -22.61 22.50 -10.75
N ASP A 842 -21.82 23.57 -10.91
CA ASP A 842 -22.34 24.88 -11.31
C ASP A 842 -22.69 24.90 -12.80
N SER A 843 -23.34 25.96 -13.29
CA SER A 843 -23.67 26.16 -14.72
C SER A 843 -22.44 26.07 -15.63
N ASP A 844 -21.27 26.42 -15.09
CA ASP A 844 -19.99 26.39 -15.79
C ASP A 844 -19.29 25.02 -15.71
N GLY A 845 -19.96 23.99 -15.18
CA GLY A 845 -19.40 22.64 -15.00
C GLY A 845 -18.36 22.52 -13.90
N THR A 846 -18.23 23.54 -13.03
CA THR A 846 -17.28 23.52 -11.91
C THR A 846 -17.85 22.75 -10.73
N ARG A 847 -17.08 21.82 -10.18
CA ARG A 847 -17.48 21.00 -9.02
C ARG A 847 -17.35 21.80 -7.72
N LYS A 848 -18.46 21.91 -6.99
CA LYS A 848 -18.57 22.61 -5.71
C LYS A 848 -18.93 21.65 -4.58
N LEU A 849 -18.60 22.08 -3.36
CA LEU A 849 -18.75 21.40 -2.08
C LEU A 849 -19.65 22.24 -1.17
N GLU A 850 -20.54 21.57 -0.45
CA GLU A 850 -21.34 22.16 0.63
C GLU A 850 -21.58 21.13 1.74
N LEU A 851 -22.02 21.59 2.91
CA LEU A 851 -22.47 20.72 4.00
C LEU A 851 -23.82 20.09 3.65
N TYR A 852 -23.92 18.78 3.87
CA TYR A 852 -25.11 18.01 3.56
C TYR A 852 -26.09 17.99 4.73
N GLY A 853 -27.37 18.28 4.46
CA GLY A 853 -28.46 18.09 5.44
C GLY A 853 -28.24 18.81 6.77
N GLY A 854 -28.41 18.08 7.87
CA GLY A 854 -28.34 18.58 9.24
C GLY A 854 -26.96 19.07 9.68
N TYR A 855 -25.88 18.67 9.00
CA TYR A 855 -24.52 19.19 9.26
C TYR A 855 -24.34 20.68 8.95
N ARG A 856 -25.33 21.34 8.35
CA ARG A 856 -25.39 22.81 8.26
C ARG A 856 -25.60 23.46 9.62
N ASP A 857 -26.18 22.74 10.58
CA ASP A 857 -26.27 23.15 11.97
C ASP A 857 -24.92 22.98 12.69
N ASN A 858 -24.59 23.95 13.55
CA ASN A 858 -23.31 23.98 14.25
C ASN A 858 -23.21 22.84 15.27
N GLN A 859 -24.31 22.44 15.91
CA GLN A 859 -24.31 21.40 16.94
C GLN A 859 -24.03 20.02 16.35
N GLU A 860 -24.68 19.65 15.25
CA GLU A 860 -24.47 18.35 14.60
C GLU A 860 -23.06 18.23 14.01
N LEU A 861 -22.56 19.30 13.38
CA LEU A 861 -21.18 19.33 12.88
C LEU A 861 -20.16 19.23 14.03
N THR A 862 -20.37 19.96 15.13
CA THR A 862 -19.53 19.87 16.33
C THR A 862 -19.53 18.45 16.89
N SER A 863 -20.70 17.81 17.01
CA SER A 863 -20.81 16.43 17.48
C SER A 863 -20.06 15.45 16.57
N PHE A 864 -20.08 15.67 15.25
CA PHE A 864 -19.31 14.87 14.31
C PHE A 864 -17.80 15.07 14.47
N ILE A 865 -17.34 16.32 14.60
CA ILE A 865 -15.92 16.63 14.84
C ILE A 865 -15.44 15.99 16.15
N ASP A 866 -16.21 16.11 17.23
CA ASP A 866 -15.95 15.43 18.51
C ASP A 866 -15.89 13.90 18.31
N SER A 867 -16.77 13.34 17.47
CA SER A 867 -16.80 11.89 17.21
C SER A 867 -15.55 11.36 16.47
N VAL A 868 -14.92 12.20 15.65
CA VAL A 868 -13.62 11.87 15.02
C VAL A 868 -12.48 12.12 16.02
N GLY A 869 -12.62 13.17 16.84
CA GLY A 869 -11.63 13.59 17.82
C GLY A 869 -11.37 12.56 18.92
N MET A 870 -12.35 11.74 19.30
CA MET A 870 -12.19 10.70 20.34
C MET A 870 -11.12 9.64 20.02
N PHE A 871 -10.72 9.51 18.75
CA PHE A 871 -9.68 8.57 18.36
C PHE A 871 -8.26 9.17 18.45
N LYS A 872 -8.14 10.47 18.79
CA LYS A 872 -6.84 11.09 19.05
C LYS A 872 -6.34 10.64 20.40
N THR A 873 -5.11 10.14 20.46
CA THR A 873 -4.53 9.53 21.67
C THR A 873 -3.37 10.35 22.26
N TRP A 874 -3.19 11.61 21.84
CA TRP A 874 -1.99 12.42 22.14
C TRP A 874 -2.27 13.89 22.48
#